data_AF-A0A4Y2IVC2-F1
#
_entry.id   AF-A0A4Y2IVC2-F1
#
_cell.length_a   1.000
_cell.length_b   1.000
_cell.length_c   1.000
_cell.angle_alpha   90.00
_cell.angle_beta   90.00
_cell.angle_gamma   90.00
#
_symmetry.space_group_name_H-M   'P 1'
#
loop_
_entity.id
_entity.type
_entity.pdbx_description
1 polymer ?
#
loop_
_entity_poly.entity_id
_entity_poly.type
_entity_poly.pdbx_seq_one_letter_code
_entity_poly.pdbx_strand_id
1 'polypeptide(L)'
;MASFVSWNCRGIKHKNTNLKDIINDYQPVCIALQETHLKDEDLINIKYYTVLTKNNINGRASGGVALLVAHDSPCIPLNLNTQLQAVAARIQVQSFLTICNLYLPPNQPIDQTHLNNLISQLPVPFLLLGDFNGHSPLWGSPDSNSRGFQIEQLLTDHNLCLINSGQPTYFHQPTRTFHVIDLAICSPSILPFLDLTIDDNLHNSDHFPVILTDNRSGQYTSYLSQKYVFAAANWVKFSLLANITSDMVENNTIDDAVSLVTKTIIDAANDSIPRSKGKNRKQNKPWWNNECQQAQKRLGKAWGKFRRYPTTVNLIAFKRSRADFRRIERYSKRTSWKSFVSSITSSISSRELWHKVKKAFGTPTSNPISVLCVNGQTISSLKGIANSIASTLANTSNSKNYNREFLNHKMKTEKKKLNFKSRSDYSYNCNFTFQEFQACLSKVHKSSPGPDNISYIMLLHLTTESQTNLLYLFNRIWNEHCFPSSWQEAIIIPIPKPGKDITNPLNYRPIALTSCLCKLLEKMINRRLTHFLETKNLLSPFQSGFRKGRSTLDNILALETDIRLAFLQRKHLVAIYFDIEKAYDRTWRYGILKDLYDSNLRGNLPIFIENFLRLRKFRVRLASEMSDYIIQEEGVPQGSILSVTLFILKINNVLNQLPLSIKGYLYVDDLCIFCTGMNMNCIQRQLQTAINNISQWSDNNGFTISASKTAAVHFCRKRNLHLDPELQLNGVSIPFLKEIRFLGVVFDNKLSFLPHVMQLRKKCEKSLNILKVLSTTAWG
;
A
#
# COMPACT_ATOMS: atom_id res chain seq x y z
N MET A 1 -5.96 -26.17 1.18
CA MET A 1 -7.39 -26.15 1.54
C MET A 1 -7.70 -24.78 2.07
N ALA A 2 -8.80 -24.18 1.63
CA ALA A 2 -9.29 -22.93 2.20
C ALA A 2 -10.19 -23.26 3.39
N SER A 3 -10.12 -22.46 4.46
CA SER A 3 -10.99 -22.60 5.62
C SER A 3 -11.89 -21.38 5.78
N PHE A 4 -13.11 -21.60 6.24
CA PHE A 4 -14.09 -20.57 6.59
C PHE A 4 -14.57 -20.81 8.01
N VAL A 5 -14.85 -19.74 8.74
CA VAL A 5 -15.34 -19.84 10.12
C VAL A 5 -16.63 -19.05 10.27
N SER A 6 -17.64 -19.64 10.88
CA SER A 6 -18.81 -18.93 11.40
C SER A 6 -18.78 -18.94 12.91
N TRP A 7 -18.98 -17.80 13.56
CA TRP A 7 -18.98 -17.72 15.02
C TRP A 7 -19.85 -16.58 15.54
N ASN A 8 -20.92 -16.93 16.27
CA ASN A 8 -21.65 -15.96 17.06
C ASN A 8 -20.79 -15.57 18.27
N CYS A 9 -20.29 -14.34 18.20
CA CYS A 9 -19.31 -13.82 19.12
C CYS A 9 -19.94 -13.06 20.29
N ARG A 10 -21.26 -12.84 20.33
CA ARG A 10 -21.97 -12.18 21.44
C ARG A 10 -21.22 -10.99 22.05
N GLY A 11 -20.83 -10.05 21.19
CA GLY A 11 -20.04 -8.87 21.50
C GLY A 11 -18.53 -9.02 21.26
N ILE A 12 -18.05 -8.45 20.15
CA ILE A 12 -16.67 -8.64 19.69
C ILE A 12 -15.63 -7.78 20.42
N LYS A 13 -16.00 -6.61 20.96
CA LYS A 13 -15.06 -5.65 21.60
C LYS A 13 -14.20 -6.29 22.70
N HIS A 14 -14.80 -7.18 23.49
CA HIS A 14 -14.10 -7.88 24.59
C HIS A 14 -13.52 -9.24 24.19
N LYS A 15 -13.84 -9.73 22.98
CA LYS A 15 -13.43 -11.04 22.46
C LYS A 15 -12.40 -10.98 21.34
N ASN A 16 -11.77 -9.82 21.11
CA ASN A 16 -10.69 -9.69 20.13
C ASN A 16 -9.55 -10.72 20.36
N THR A 17 -9.20 -11.00 21.62
CA THR A 17 -8.21 -12.05 21.92
C THR A 17 -8.66 -13.44 21.48
N ASN A 18 -9.93 -13.77 21.70
CA ASN A 18 -10.51 -15.04 21.30
C ASN A 18 -10.57 -15.19 19.78
N LEU A 19 -10.96 -14.14 19.06
CA LEU A 19 -10.92 -14.11 17.60
C LEU A 19 -9.49 -14.34 17.06
N LYS A 20 -8.47 -13.78 17.73
CA LYS A 20 -7.07 -14.01 17.37
C LYS A 20 -6.66 -15.47 17.50
N ASP A 21 -7.23 -16.21 18.45
CA ASP A 21 -6.96 -17.62 18.64
C ASP A 21 -7.57 -18.44 17.51
N ILE A 22 -8.84 -18.20 17.19
CA ILE A 22 -9.51 -18.79 16.01
C ILE A 22 -8.71 -18.52 14.73
N ILE A 23 -8.26 -17.28 14.50
CA ILE A 23 -7.44 -16.95 13.33
C ILE A 23 -6.12 -17.71 13.34
N ASN A 24 -5.48 -17.84 14.51
CA ASN A 24 -4.20 -18.53 14.64
C ASN A 24 -4.30 -20.03 14.37
N ASP A 25 -5.37 -20.65 14.86
CA ASP A 25 -5.58 -22.09 14.81
C ASP A 25 -6.04 -22.53 13.40
N TYR A 26 -6.98 -21.80 12.80
CA TYR A 26 -7.63 -22.22 11.54
C TYR A 26 -7.16 -21.48 10.30
N GLN A 27 -6.51 -20.31 10.45
CA GLN A 27 -6.07 -19.46 9.34
C GLN A 27 -7.17 -19.27 8.27
N PRO A 28 -8.36 -18.75 8.61
CA PRO A 28 -9.48 -18.70 7.67
C PRO A 28 -9.30 -17.67 6.55
N VAL A 29 -9.83 -18.01 5.37
CA VAL A 29 -10.01 -17.08 4.25
C VAL A 29 -11.11 -16.07 4.56
N CYS A 30 -12.17 -16.53 5.23
CA CYS A 30 -13.29 -15.70 5.62
C CYS A 30 -13.81 -16.08 7.02
N ILE A 31 -14.18 -15.08 7.81
CA ILE A 31 -14.85 -15.27 9.10
C ILE A 31 -16.18 -14.52 9.10
N ALA A 32 -17.27 -15.26 9.28
CA ALA A 32 -18.61 -14.75 9.51
C ALA A 32 -18.83 -14.61 11.03
N LEU A 33 -19.00 -13.37 11.50
CA LEU A 33 -19.29 -13.08 12.90
C LEU A 33 -20.74 -12.62 13.07
N GLN A 34 -21.45 -13.22 14.03
CA GLN A 34 -22.80 -12.81 14.44
C GLN A 34 -22.77 -12.19 15.84
N GLU A 35 -23.81 -11.41 16.15
CA GLU A 35 -23.93 -10.58 17.36
C GLU A 35 -22.67 -9.76 17.67
N THR A 36 -22.25 -8.94 16.72
CA THR A 36 -21.03 -8.14 16.89
C THR A 36 -21.17 -7.08 17.98
N HIS A 37 -22.39 -6.59 18.23
CA HIS A 37 -22.72 -5.52 19.17
C HIS A 37 -21.96 -4.21 18.92
N LEU A 38 -21.81 -3.87 17.63
CA LEU A 38 -21.17 -2.62 17.20
C LEU A 38 -22.20 -1.53 16.94
N LYS A 39 -21.78 -0.28 17.14
CA LYS A 39 -22.43 0.92 16.63
C LYS A 39 -21.77 1.37 15.33
N ASP A 40 -22.41 2.27 14.59
CA ASP A 40 -21.87 2.79 13.31
C ASP A 40 -20.54 3.54 13.47
N GLU A 41 -20.27 4.08 14.65
CA GLU A 41 -19.00 4.74 14.98
C GLU A 41 -17.88 3.75 15.37
N ASP A 42 -18.23 2.49 15.66
CA ASP A 42 -17.27 1.50 16.12
C ASP A 42 -16.50 0.88 14.96
N LEU A 43 -15.17 0.99 15.01
CA LEU A 43 -14.28 0.37 14.03
C LEU A 43 -13.63 -0.89 14.61
N ILE A 44 -13.76 -2.00 13.88
CA ILE A 44 -12.96 -3.21 14.12
C ILE A 44 -11.77 -3.21 13.16
N ASN A 45 -10.57 -3.30 13.71
CA ASN A 45 -9.36 -3.49 12.92
C ASN A 45 -8.71 -4.83 13.31
N ILE A 46 -8.77 -5.80 12.41
CA ILE A 46 -8.09 -7.08 12.53
C ILE A 46 -7.00 -7.14 11.47
N LYS A 47 -5.78 -7.38 11.91
CA LYS A 47 -4.62 -7.41 11.02
C LYS A 47 -4.81 -8.49 9.97
N TYR A 48 -4.59 -8.15 8.70
CA TYR A 48 -4.73 -9.02 7.53
C TYR A 48 -6.17 -9.31 7.08
N TYR A 49 -7.18 -8.63 7.62
CA TYR A 49 -8.57 -8.82 7.19
C TYR A 49 -9.25 -7.49 6.87
N THR A 50 -9.98 -7.48 5.76
CA THR A 50 -10.96 -6.45 5.42
C THR A 50 -12.26 -6.79 6.13
N VAL A 51 -12.89 -5.81 6.79
CA VAL A 51 -14.12 -6.02 7.55
C VAL A 51 -15.28 -5.37 6.82
N LEU A 52 -16.31 -6.15 6.51
CA LEU A 52 -17.61 -5.68 6.04
C LEU A 52 -18.60 -5.84 7.19
N THR A 53 -19.38 -4.81 7.52
CA THR A 53 -20.28 -4.82 8.68
C THR A 53 -21.67 -4.35 8.31
N LYS A 54 -22.68 -4.94 8.96
CA LYS A 54 -24.04 -4.40 9.01
C LYS A 54 -24.52 -4.42 10.45
N ASN A 55 -24.68 -3.23 11.02
CA ASN A 55 -25.10 -3.03 12.39
C ASN A 55 -26.64 -3.00 12.50
N ASN A 56 -27.14 -3.05 13.73
CA ASN A 56 -28.56 -2.93 13.99
C ASN A 56 -29.05 -1.48 13.79
N ILE A 57 -30.19 -1.31 13.12
CA ILE A 57 -30.74 -0.02 12.66
C ILE A 57 -31.09 0.91 13.83
N ASN A 58 -31.37 0.35 15.02
CA ASN A 58 -31.83 1.12 16.18
C ASN A 58 -30.71 1.81 16.99
N GLY A 59 -29.46 1.84 16.50
CA GLY A 59 -28.31 2.49 17.17
C GLY A 59 -27.87 1.86 18.51
N ARG A 60 -28.57 0.81 18.97
CA ARG A 60 -28.20 0.01 20.14
C ARG A 60 -27.13 -1.02 19.74
N ALA A 61 -26.16 -1.20 20.62
CA ALA A 61 -25.12 -2.23 20.50
C ALA A 61 -25.70 -3.62 20.80
N SER A 62 -26.58 -4.12 19.93
CA SER A 62 -27.26 -5.41 20.04
C SER A 62 -27.41 -6.04 18.65
N GLY A 63 -27.19 -7.35 18.52
CA GLY A 63 -27.12 -8.01 17.21
C GLY A 63 -25.93 -7.52 16.37
N GLY A 64 -26.11 -7.47 15.05
CA GLY A 64 -25.14 -7.06 14.05
C GLY A 64 -24.32 -8.22 13.50
N VAL A 65 -23.91 -8.09 12.24
CA VAL A 65 -23.06 -9.06 11.53
C VAL A 65 -21.80 -8.42 10.98
N ALA A 66 -20.72 -9.18 10.94
CA ALA A 66 -19.50 -8.79 10.24
C ALA A 66 -18.94 -9.95 9.41
N LEU A 67 -18.39 -9.63 8.24
CA LEU A 67 -17.68 -10.55 7.38
C LEU A 67 -16.22 -10.08 7.27
N LEU A 68 -15.30 -10.87 7.81
CA LEU A 68 -13.87 -10.58 7.77
C LEU A 68 -13.24 -11.40 6.65
N VAL A 69 -12.76 -10.75 5.61
CA VAL A 69 -12.13 -11.41 4.46
C VAL A 69 -10.64 -11.16 4.47
N ALA A 70 -9.86 -12.22 4.35
CA ALA A 70 -8.42 -12.13 4.43
C ALA A 70 -7.82 -11.36 3.25
N HIS A 71 -6.78 -10.58 3.50
CA HIS A 71 -6.16 -9.70 2.50
C HIS A 71 -5.47 -10.44 1.35
N ASP A 72 -5.13 -11.71 1.56
CA ASP A 72 -4.56 -12.59 0.56
C ASP A 72 -5.63 -13.25 -0.33
N SER A 73 -6.92 -12.97 -0.10
CA SER A 73 -8.03 -13.49 -0.88
C SER A 73 -8.82 -12.34 -1.51
N PRO A 74 -8.81 -12.18 -2.84
CA PRO A 74 -9.59 -11.15 -3.53
C PRO A 74 -11.08 -11.25 -3.19
N CYS A 75 -11.73 -10.11 -2.97
CA CYS A 75 -13.15 -10.09 -2.63
C CYS A 75 -13.93 -8.93 -3.22
N ILE A 76 -15.18 -9.20 -3.58
CA ILE A 76 -16.15 -8.24 -4.08
C ILE A 76 -17.27 -8.14 -3.03
N PRO A 77 -17.45 -7.02 -2.32
CA PRO A 77 -18.59 -6.85 -1.44
C PRO A 77 -19.88 -6.82 -2.26
N LEU A 78 -20.94 -7.46 -1.76
CA LEU A 78 -22.27 -7.43 -2.37
C LEU A 78 -23.16 -6.44 -1.62
N ASN A 79 -23.77 -5.52 -2.36
CA ASN A 79 -24.77 -4.60 -1.82
C ASN A 79 -26.12 -5.32 -1.77
N LEU A 80 -26.46 -5.89 -0.61
CA LEU A 80 -27.72 -6.59 -0.39
C LEU A 80 -28.83 -5.59 -0.05
N ASN A 81 -29.89 -5.57 -0.86
CA ASN A 81 -31.13 -4.88 -0.55
C ASN A 81 -32.00 -5.78 0.34
N THR A 82 -31.75 -5.75 1.65
CA THR A 82 -32.49 -6.55 2.64
C THR A 82 -32.55 -5.83 3.97
N GLN A 83 -33.65 -6.01 4.71
CA GLN A 83 -33.77 -5.57 6.10
C GLN A 83 -33.12 -6.55 7.09
N LEU A 84 -32.80 -7.77 6.64
CA LEU A 84 -32.13 -8.77 7.46
C LEU A 84 -30.70 -8.33 7.82
N GLN A 85 -30.22 -8.84 8.95
CA GLN A 85 -28.84 -8.64 9.38
C GLN A 85 -27.94 -9.58 8.60
N ALA A 86 -27.66 -9.19 7.35
CA ALA A 86 -26.90 -9.97 6.39
C ALA A 86 -25.82 -9.13 5.69
N VAL A 87 -24.65 -9.73 5.48
CA VAL A 87 -23.54 -9.17 4.69
C VAL A 87 -22.99 -10.27 3.82
N ALA A 88 -22.74 -9.98 2.54
CA ALA A 88 -22.14 -10.95 1.64
C ALA A 88 -20.95 -10.37 0.86
N ALA A 89 -20.03 -11.25 0.50
CA ALA A 89 -18.95 -10.94 -0.42
C ALA A 89 -18.64 -12.15 -1.30
N ARG A 90 -18.31 -11.88 -2.57
CA ARG A 90 -17.81 -12.89 -3.50
C ARG A 90 -16.30 -12.97 -3.39
N ILE A 91 -15.78 -14.12 -2.97
CA ILE A 91 -14.38 -14.32 -2.62
C ILE A 91 -13.74 -15.27 -3.62
N GLN A 92 -12.58 -14.86 -4.15
CA GLN A 92 -11.79 -15.72 -5.01
C GLN A 92 -10.98 -16.68 -4.15
N VAL A 93 -11.31 -17.97 -4.24
CA VAL A 93 -10.53 -19.05 -3.64
C VAL A 93 -9.83 -19.79 -4.76
N GLN A 94 -10.40 -20.88 -5.28
CA GLN A 94 -10.01 -21.48 -6.55
C GLN A 94 -10.89 -20.97 -7.68
N SER A 95 -12.20 -20.99 -7.44
CA SER A 95 -13.21 -20.24 -8.19
C SER A 95 -13.83 -19.18 -7.28
N PHE A 96 -14.65 -18.30 -7.86
CA PHE A 96 -15.43 -17.36 -7.06
C PHE A 96 -16.51 -18.09 -6.27
N LEU A 97 -16.46 -17.95 -4.94
CA LEU A 97 -17.47 -18.42 -4.01
C LEU A 97 -18.10 -17.23 -3.30
N THR A 98 -19.42 -17.12 -3.35
CA THR A 98 -20.14 -16.09 -2.57
C THR A 98 -20.29 -16.57 -1.13
N ILE A 99 -19.88 -15.77 -0.15
CA ILE A 99 -20.11 -16.04 1.26
C ILE A 99 -21.07 -15.00 1.81
N CYS A 100 -22.19 -15.47 2.35
CA CYS A 100 -23.18 -14.64 3.02
C CYS A 100 -23.21 -14.99 4.51
N ASN A 101 -23.00 -13.98 5.35
CA ASN A 101 -23.19 -14.08 6.78
C ASN A 101 -24.59 -13.55 7.14
N LEU A 102 -25.35 -14.33 7.90
CA LEU A 102 -26.71 -14.02 8.33
C LEU A 102 -26.88 -14.19 9.85
N TYR A 103 -27.57 -13.25 10.49
CA TYR A 103 -28.06 -13.39 11.86
C TYR A 103 -29.56 -13.14 11.90
N LEU A 104 -30.30 -14.09 12.48
CA LEU A 104 -31.75 -14.00 12.66
C LEU A 104 -32.05 -13.89 14.17
N PRO A 105 -32.42 -12.71 14.70
CA PRO A 105 -32.68 -12.54 16.13
C PRO A 105 -33.86 -13.41 16.60
N PRO A 106 -33.80 -14.10 17.75
CA PRO A 106 -34.81 -15.09 18.16
C PRO A 106 -36.22 -14.48 18.33
N ASN A 107 -36.30 -13.24 18.83
CA ASN A 107 -37.57 -12.58 19.15
C ASN A 107 -38.12 -11.68 18.03
N GLN A 108 -37.53 -11.71 16.83
CA GLN A 108 -37.98 -10.91 15.70
C GLN A 108 -38.76 -11.77 14.69
N PRO A 109 -40.00 -11.40 14.32
CA PRO A 109 -40.71 -12.08 13.25
C PRO A 109 -40.02 -11.78 11.91
N ILE A 110 -39.83 -12.81 11.09
CA ILE A 110 -39.19 -12.72 9.78
C ILE A 110 -40.15 -13.33 8.77
N ASP A 111 -40.42 -12.61 7.68
CA ASP A 111 -41.21 -13.12 6.57
C ASP A 111 -40.35 -14.01 5.64
N GLN A 112 -40.95 -15.08 5.13
CA GLN A 112 -40.34 -15.99 4.15
C GLN A 112 -39.92 -15.23 2.89
N THR A 113 -40.69 -14.22 2.49
CA THR A 113 -40.38 -13.38 1.31
C THR A 113 -39.02 -12.68 1.45
N HIS A 114 -38.67 -12.22 2.65
CA HIS A 114 -37.37 -11.58 2.91
C HIS A 114 -36.21 -12.56 2.83
N LEU A 115 -36.40 -13.82 3.24
CA LEU A 115 -35.39 -14.88 3.09
C LEU A 115 -35.22 -15.26 1.63
N ASN A 116 -36.31 -15.45 0.90
CA ASN A 116 -36.31 -15.75 -0.54
C ASN A 116 -35.61 -14.65 -1.34
N ASN A 117 -35.93 -13.39 -1.05
CA ASN A 117 -35.29 -12.23 -1.68
C ASN A 117 -33.81 -12.10 -1.33
N LEU A 118 -33.37 -12.57 -0.16
CA LEU A 118 -31.94 -12.61 0.17
C LEU A 118 -31.23 -13.63 -0.70
N ILE A 119 -31.76 -14.85 -0.82
CA ILE A 119 -31.14 -15.93 -1.62
C ILE A 119 -31.09 -15.56 -3.10
N SER A 120 -32.13 -14.95 -3.66
CA SER A 120 -32.15 -14.53 -5.07
C SER A 120 -31.08 -13.50 -5.43
N GLN A 121 -30.58 -12.75 -4.44
CA GLN A 121 -29.50 -11.76 -4.60
C GLN A 121 -28.09 -12.38 -4.57
N LEU A 122 -27.94 -13.65 -4.18
CA LEU A 122 -26.63 -14.30 -4.01
C LEU A 122 -26.17 -15.00 -5.31
N PRO A 123 -25.05 -14.59 -5.93
CA PRO A 123 -24.51 -15.31 -7.08
C PRO A 123 -24.04 -16.72 -6.71
N VAL A 124 -24.48 -17.72 -7.48
CA VAL A 124 -24.08 -19.13 -7.35
C VAL A 124 -22.64 -19.35 -7.88
N PRO A 125 -21.82 -20.23 -7.27
CA PRO A 125 -22.11 -20.94 -6.02
C PRO A 125 -21.95 -20.03 -4.80
N PHE A 126 -22.77 -20.29 -3.78
CA PHE A 126 -22.71 -19.56 -2.51
C PHE A 126 -22.72 -20.49 -1.28
N LEU A 127 -22.23 -19.93 -0.18
CA LEU A 127 -22.23 -20.48 1.16
C LEU A 127 -22.88 -19.46 2.09
N LEU A 128 -23.97 -19.87 2.75
CA LEU A 128 -24.69 -19.10 3.74
C LEU A 128 -24.34 -19.62 5.13
N LEU A 129 -23.84 -18.73 5.98
CA LEU A 129 -23.35 -19.03 7.33
C LEU A 129 -24.02 -18.13 8.36
N GLY A 130 -24.33 -18.69 9.52
CA GLY A 130 -24.55 -17.89 10.71
C GLY A 130 -25.54 -18.49 11.68
N ASP A 131 -26.08 -17.64 12.55
CA ASP A 131 -26.98 -18.04 13.62
C ASP A 131 -28.42 -17.74 13.22
N PHE A 132 -29.15 -18.82 12.98
CA PHE A 132 -30.51 -18.78 12.48
C PHE A 132 -31.53 -18.82 13.62
N ASN A 133 -31.17 -19.26 14.84
CA ASN A 133 -32.12 -19.47 15.94
C ASN A 133 -33.34 -20.35 15.55
N GLY A 134 -33.17 -21.24 14.57
CA GLY A 134 -34.19 -22.17 14.10
C GLY A 134 -33.96 -23.58 14.64
N HIS A 135 -35.03 -24.24 15.09
CA HIS A 135 -35.00 -25.61 15.60
C HIS A 135 -35.66 -26.53 14.58
N SER A 136 -34.99 -27.63 14.21
CA SER A 136 -35.54 -28.70 13.38
C SER A 136 -34.79 -30.02 13.60
N PRO A 137 -35.48 -31.18 13.56
CA PRO A 137 -34.86 -32.49 13.45
C PRO A 137 -33.89 -32.63 12.28
N LEU A 138 -34.08 -31.89 11.19
CA LEU A 138 -33.24 -31.97 9.98
C LEU A 138 -31.76 -31.67 10.26
N TRP A 139 -31.47 -30.80 11.22
CA TRP A 139 -30.11 -30.48 11.69
C TRP A 139 -29.88 -30.91 13.15
N GLY A 140 -30.64 -31.88 13.66
CA GLY A 140 -30.38 -32.51 14.95
C GLY A 140 -30.98 -31.83 16.18
N SER A 141 -31.97 -30.94 16.01
CA SER A 141 -32.76 -30.45 17.14
C SER A 141 -33.82 -31.49 17.55
N PRO A 142 -34.20 -31.59 18.83
CA PRO A 142 -35.25 -32.53 19.27
C PRO A 142 -36.66 -32.10 18.84
N ASP A 143 -36.83 -30.82 18.54
CA ASP A 143 -38.10 -30.17 18.24
C ASP A 143 -37.97 -29.26 17.00
N SER A 144 -39.12 -28.91 16.40
CA SER A 144 -39.22 -27.89 15.35
C SER A 144 -39.90 -26.63 15.87
N ASN A 145 -39.36 -25.46 15.51
CA ASN A 145 -40.04 -24.17 15.74
C ASN A 145 -40.44 -23.50 14.42
N SER A 146 -41.22 -22.41 14.49
CA SER A 146 -41.69 -21.68 13.29
C SER A 146 -40.55 -21.29 12.36
N ARG A 147 -39.42 -20.87 12.92
CA ARG A 147 -38.23 -20.50 12.17
C ARG A 147 -37.53 -21.70 11.52
N GLY A 148 -37.54 -22.85 12.18
CA GLY A 148 -37.07 -24.11 11.62
C GLY A 148 -37.83 -24.47 10.36
N PHE A 149 -39.17 -24.44 10.41
CA PHE A 149 -40.02 -24.68 9.24
C PHE A 149 -39.76 -23.70 8.09
N GLN A 150 -39.53 -22.41 8.40
CA GLN A 150 -39.16 -21.41 7.38
C GLN A 150 -37.84 -21.73 6.68
N ILE A 151 -36.85 -22.22 7.43
CA ILE A 151 -35.54 -22.59 6.89
C ILE A 151 -35.64 -23.90 6.10
N GLU A 152 -36.40 -24.90 6.59
CA GLU A 152 -36.68 -26.12 5.83
C GLU A 152 -37.34 -25.79 4.49
N GLN A 153 -38.35 -24.93 4.49
CA GLN A 153 -38.99 -24.45 3.28
C GLN A 153 -37.99 -23.73 2.36
N LEU A 154 -37.10 -22.88 2.91
CA LEU A 154 -36.06 -22.21 2.14
C LEU A 154 -35.08 -23.19 1.47
N LEU A 155 -34.73 -24.28 2.16
CA LEU A 155 -33.88 -25.34 1.61
C LEU A 155 -34.56 -26.03 0.41
N THR A 156 -35.84 -26.36 0.55
CA THR A 156 -36.62 -27.01 -0.51
C THR A 156 -36.88 -26.07 -1.70
N ASP A 157 -37.36 -24.85 -1.45
CA ASP A 157 -37.77 -23.91 -2.49
C ASP A 157 -36.60 -23.49 -3.40
N HIS A 158 -35.38 -23.41 -2.86
CA HIS A 158 -34.18 -22.98 -3.60
C HIS A 158 -33.19 -24.10 -3.90
N ASN A 159 -33.57 -25.38 -3.68
CA ASN A 159 -32.70 -26.55 -3.87
C ASN A 159 -31.33 -26.39 -3.18
N LEU A 160 -31.33 -25.99 -1.90
CA LEU A 160 -30.11 -25.78 -1.13
C LEU A 160 -29.74 -27.01 -0.30
N CYS A 161 -28.44 -27.17 -0.03
CA CYS A 161 -27.94 -28.27 0.77
C CYS A 161 -27.52 -27.80 2.15
N LEU A 162 -27.94 -28.53 3.18
CA LEU A 162 -27.49 -28.36 4.55
C LEU A 162 -26.20 -29.17 4.76
N ILE A 163 -25.17 -28.55 5.35
CA ILE A 163 -23.88 -29.20 5.63
C ILE A 163 -23.81 -29.74 7.06
N ASN A 164 -24.60 -29.18 7.99
CA ASN A 164 -24.59 -29.57 9.39
C ASN A 164 -24.85 -31.08 9.59
N SER A 165 -24.05 -31.70 10.45
CA SER A 165 -24.12 -33.13 10.79
C SER A 165 -24.88 -33.44 12.08
N GLY A 166 -25.64 -32.47 12.61
CA GLY A 166 -26.36 -32.60 13.89
C GLY A 166 -25.51 -32.34 15.14
N GLN A 167 -24.23 -32.00 14.99
CA GLN A 167 -23.37 -31.65 16.12
C GLN A 167 -23.79 -30.31 16.76
N PRO A 168 -23.85 -30.22 18.11
CA PRO A 168 -24.20 -28.98 18.81
C PRO A 168 -23.32 -27.78 18.45
N THR A 169 -23.96 -26.65 18.15
CA THR A 169 -23.30 -25.37 17.86
C THR A 169 -23.52 -24.33 18.95
N TYR A 170 -24.47 -24.56 19.85
CA TYR A 170 -24.82 -23.66 20.95
C TYR A 170 -24.92 -24.39 22.30
N PHE A 171 -24.43 -23.74 23.36
CA PHE A 171 -24.57 -24.20 24.75
C PHE A 171 -25.45 -23.25 25.56
N HIS A 172 -26.67 -23.68 25.87
CA HIS A 172 -27.59 -22.93 26.70
C HIS A 172 -27.24 -23.08 28.19
N GLN A 173 -26.46 -22.13 28.73
CA GLN A 173 -25.95 -22.21 30.10
C GLN A 173 -27.02 -22.41 31.20
N PRO A 174 -28.23 -21.78 31.13
CA PRO A 174 -29.26 -21.94 32.15
C PRO A 174 -29.78 -23.39 32.28
N THR A 175 -30.17 -24.00 31.17
CA THR A 175 -30.70 -25.38 31.14
C THR A 175 -29.61 -26.43 31.03
N ARG A 176 -28.37 -26.00 30.71
CA ARG A 176 -27.20 -26.87 30.47
C ARG A 176 -27.39 -27.81 29.28
N THR A 177 -28.21 -27.39 28.32
CA THR A 177 -28.50 -28.14 27.09
C THR A 177 -27.69 -27.63 25.91
N PHE A 178 -27.62 -28.46 24.89
CA PHE A 178 -26.88 -28.24 23.67
C PHE A 178 -27.87 -28.18 22.50
N HIS A 179 -27.72 -27.20 21.62
CA HIS A 179 -28.62 -26.99 20.49
C HIS A 179 -27.83 -26.76 19.20
N VAL A 180 -28.49 -26.95 18.06
CA VAL A 180 -27.93 -26.71 16.73
C VAL A 180 -28.71 -25.56 16.10
N ILE A 181 -28.19 -24.33 16.24
CA ILE A 181 -28.84 -23.11 15.74
C ILE A 181 -27.96 -22.32 14.78
N ASP A 182 -26.64 -22.52 14.85
CA ASP A 182 -25.70 -22.05 13.83
C ASP A 182 -25.67 -23.04 12.65
N LEU A 183 -26.08 -22.58 11.47
CA LEU A 183 -26.21 -23.40 10.26
C LEU A 183 -25.22 -22.97 9.17
N ALA A 184 -24.81 -23.96 8.38
CA ALA A 184 -24.07 -23.82 7.15
C ALA A 184 -24.85 -24.44 6.00
N ILE A 185 -25.26 -23.60 5.05
CA ILE A 185 -26.10 -23.96 3.91
C ILE A 185 -25.35 -23.58 2.63
N CYS A 186 -25.34 -24.45 1.62
CA CYS A 186 -24.62 -24.18 0.37
C CYS A 186 -25.41 -24.52 -0.88
N SER A 187 -24.96 -23.99 -2.02
CA SER A 187 -25.38 -24.46 -3.33
C SER A 187 -24.96 -25.93 -3.55
N PRO A 188 -25.76 -26.76 -4.25
CA PRO A 188 -25.45 -28.18 -4.48
C PRO A 188 -24.09 -28.43 -5.11
N SER A 189 -23.65 -27.54 -6.00
CA SER A 189 -22.40 -27.69 -6.76
C SER A 189 -21.12 -27.67 -5.92
N ILE A 190 -21.17 -27.25 -4.65
CA ILE A 190 -20.00 -27.19 -3.77
C ILE A 190 -20.05 -28.15 -2.58
N LEU A 191 -21.22 -28.75 -2.30
CA LEU A 191 -21.41 -29.67 -1.17
C LEU A 191 -20.35 -30.81 -1.13
N PRO A 192 -20.01 -31.50 -2.24
CA PRO A 192 -19.09 -32.64 -2.19
C PRO A 192 -17.66 -32.29 -1.76
N PHE A 193 -17.33 -31.00 -1.70
CA PHE A 193 -15.99 -30.53 -1.40
C PHE A 193 -15.87 -29.83 -0.05
N LEU A 194 -16.97 -29.70 0.70
CA LEU A 194 -16.99 -29.02 1.98
C LEU A 194 -17.09 -30.01 3.12
N ASP A 195 -16.12 -29.98 4.03
CA ASP A 195 -16.23 -30.65 5.31
C ASP A 195 -16.57 -29.62 6.39
N LEU A 196 -17.47 -29.99 7.30
CA LEU A 196 -17.85 -29.20 8.46
C LEU A 196 -17.35 -29.87 9.73
N THR A 197 -16.67 -29.08 10.57
CA THR A 197 -16.26 -29.47 11.92
C THR A 197 -16.67 -28.39 12.91
N ILE A 198 -17.03 -28.78 14.13
CA ILE A 198 -17.33 -27.85 15.21
C ILE A 198 -16.13 -27.80 16.16
N ASP A 199 -15.67 -26.58 16.49
CA ASP A 199 -14.60 -26.40 17.47
C ASP A 199 -15.09 -26.85 18.85
N ASP A 200 -14.22 -27.55 19.59
CA ASP A 200 -14.50 -28.02 20.94
C ASP A 200 -14.51 -26.88 21.97
N ASN A 201 -14.00 -25.70 21.62
CA ASN A 201 -13.85 -24.54 22.49
C ASN A 201 -14.87 -23.44 22.16
N LEU A 202 -15.58 -22.96 23.19
CA LEU A 202 -16.53 -21.85 23.08
C LEU A 202 -15.86 -20.48 22.88
N HIS A 203 -14.55 -20.36 23.14
CA HIS A 203 -13.81 -19.10 23.01
C HIS A 203 -14.44 -17.92 23.78
N ASN A 204 -14.88 -18.17 25.03
CA ASN A 204 -15.64 -17.23 25.87
C ASN A 204 -17.00 -16.78 25.29
N SER A 205 -17.54 -17.47 24.30
CA SER A 205 -18.95 -17.40 23.89
C SER A 205 -19.79 -18.50 24.54
N ASP A 206 -21.05 -18.53 24.15
CA ASP A 206 -22.02 -19.62 24.30
C ASP A 206 -22.21 -20.41 22.99
N HIS A 207 -21.67 -19.91 21.87
CA HIS A 207 -21.61 -20.61 20.59
C HIS A 207 -20.23 -21.18 20.29
N PHE A 208 -20.20 -22.37 19.70
CA PHE A 208 -19.02 -23.00 19.15
C PHE A 208 -18.74 -22.48 17.74
N PRO A 209 -17.50 -22.11 17.40
CA PRO A 209 -17.14 -21.85 16.02
C PRO A 209 -17.45 -23.04 15.10
N VAL A 210 -18.17 -22.76 14.02
CA VAL A 210 -18.38 -23.70 12.90
C VAL A 210 -17.24 -23.51 11.91
N ILE A 211 -16.47 -24.56 11.66
CA ILE A 211 -15.30 -24.55 10.78
C ILE A 211 -15.62 -25.35 9.51
N LEU A 212 -15.53 -24.69 8.36
CA LEU A 212 -15.69 -25.31 7.06
C LEU A 212 -14.36 -25.37 6.33
N THR A 213 -14.03 -26.53 5.76
CA THR A 213 -12.84 -26.71 4.93
C THR A 213 -13.23 -27.10 3.51
N ASP A 214 -12.66 -26.37 2.54
CA ASP A 214 -12.83 -26.62 1.11
C ASP A 214 -11.67 -27.48 0.59
N ASN A 215 -12.04 -28.69 0.19
CA ASN A 215 -11.15 -29.78 -0.21
C ASN A 215 -10.92 -29.87 -1.72
N ARG A 216 -11.48 -28.96 -2.52
CA ARG A 216 -11.24 -28.97 -3.97
C ARG A 216 -9.73 -29.00 -4.25
N SER A 217 -9.30 -29.87 -5.17
CA SER A 217 -7.89 -30.09 -5.50
C SER A 217 -7.32 -28.89 -6.25
N GLY A 218 -6.49 -28.13 -5.55
CA GLY A 218 -5.77 -26.99 -6.09
C GLY A 218 -4.91 -26.42 -4.97
N GLN A 219 -3.62 -26.20 -5.24
CA GLN A 219 -2.75 -25.54 -4.27
C GLN A 219 -3.37 -24.19 -3.93
N TYR A 220 -3.93 -24.04 -2.72
CA TYR A 220 -4.13 -22.73 -2.13
C TYR A 220 -2.72 -22.18 -1.89
N THR A 221 -2.12 -21.61 -2.92
CA THR A 221 -0.84 -20.95 -2.85
C THR A 221 -1.07 -19.68 -2.05
N SER A 222 -0.61 -19.65 -0.80
CA SER A 222 -0.59 -18.42 -0.01
C SER A 222 0.07 -17.33 -0.86
N TYR A 223 -0.70 -16.31 -1.27
CA TYR A 223 -0.34 -15.30 -2.27
C TYR A 223 0.75 -14.30 -1.81
N LEU A 224 1.52 -14.63 -0.76
CA LEU A 224 2.60 -13.80 -0.22
C LEU A 224 3.97 -14.42 -0.51
N SER A 225 4.79 -13.69 -1.27
CA SER A 225 6.18 -14.05 -1.58
C SER A 225 6.97 -14.36 -0.31
N GLN A 226 7.65 -15.51 -0.27
CA GLN A 226 8.65 -15.80 0.76
C GLN A 226 9.75 -14.73 0.72
N LYS A 227 10.21 -14.27 1.88
CA LYS A 227 11.27 -13.26 2.00
C LYS A 227 12.42 -13.79 2.83
N TYR A 228 13.64 -13.42 2.48
CA TYR A 228 14.82 -13.71 3.30
C TYR A 228 14.70 -13.07 4.68
N VAL A 229 14.96 -13.86 5.73
CA VAL A 229 14.99 -13.41 7.12
C VAL A 229 16.42 -13.05 7.49
N PHE A 230 16.85 -11.85 7.08
CA PHE A 230 18.23 -11.38 7.27
C PHE A 230 18.71 -11.35 8.73
N ALA A 231 17.80 -11.26 9.70
CA ALA A 231 18.15 -11.30 11.13
C ALA A 231 18.61 -12.69 11.61
N ALA A 232 18.29 -13.75 10.86
CA ALA A 232 18.66 -15.13 11.16
C ALA A 232 19.64 -15.68 10.11
N ALA A 233 20.28 -14.81 9.32
CA ALA A 233 21.23 -15.20 8.29
C ALA A 233 22.56 -15.66 8.91
N ASN A 234 23.14 -16.73 8.37
CA ASN A 234 24.52 -17.09 8.62
C ASN A 234 25.43 -16.32 7.64
N TRP A 235 25.85 -15.11 8.03
CA TRP A 235 26.65 -14.26 7.16
C TRP A 235 28.04 -14.81 6.87
N VAL A 236 28.64 -15.58 7.79
CA VAL A 236 29.93 -16.23 7.56
C VAL A 236 29.82 -17.24 6.41
N LYS A 237 28.81 -18.11 6.46
CA LYS A 237 28.52 -19.06 5.38
C LYS A 237 28.19 -18.33 4.06
N PHE A 238 27.38 -17.26 4.13
CA PHE A 238 27.03 -16.46 2.97
C PHE A 238 28.27 -15.89 2.28
N SER A 239 29.17 -15.22 3.03
CA SER A 239 30.36 -14.58 2.48
C SER A 239 31.31 -15.60 1.84
N LEU A 240 31.40 -16.82 2.37
CA LEU A 240 32.21 -17.90 1.80
C LEU A 240 31.63 -18.45 0.49
N LEU A 241 30.31 -18.63 0.42
CA LEU A 241 29.63 -19.20 -0.76
C LEU A 241 29.41 -18.17 -1.87
N ALA A 242 29.21 -16.90 -1.53
CA ALA A 242 28.97 -15.81 -2.48
C ALA A 242 30.29 -15.31 -3.12
N ASN A 243 31.14 -16.23 -3.57
CA ASN A 243 32.45 -15.93 -4.11
C ASN A 243 32.37 -15.60 -5.60
N ILE A 244 32.54 -14.31 -5.94
CA ILE A 244 32.60 -13.83 -7.33
C ILE A 244 34.06 -13.84 -7.76
N THR A 245 34.41 -14.66 -8.75
CA THR A 245 35.78 -14.76 -9.29
C THR A 245 36.01 -13.85 -10.49
N SER A 246 37.28 -13.62 -10.85
CA SER A 246 37.66 -12.85 -12.06
C SER A 246 37.14 -13.52 -13.33
N ASP A 247 37.27 -14.84 -13.46
CA ASP A 247 36.85 -15.60 -14.66
C ASP A 247 35.36 -15.44 -14.98
N MET A 248 34.52 -15.39 -13.93
CA MET A 248 33.09 -15.15 -14.09
C MET A 248 32.80 -13.81 -14.77
N VAL A 249 33.65 -12.83 -14.51
CA VAL A 249 33.44 -11.42 -14.88
C VAL A 249 34.28 -11.00 -16.08
N GLU A 250 35.38 -11.65 -16.43
CA GLU A 250 36.29 -11.21 -17.50
C GLU A 250 35.95 -11.82 -18.86
N ASN A 251 35.73 -13.14 -18.92
CA ASN A 251 35.69 -13.87 -20.19
C ASN A 251 34.29 -13.98 -20.82
N ASN A 252 33.25 -13.61 -20.07
CA ASN A 252 31.86 -13.76 -20.50
C ASN A 252 31.32 -12.49 -21.16
N THR A 253 30.21 -12.61 -21.90
CA THR A 253 29.42 -11.43 -22.29
C THR A 253 28.90 -10.73 -21.03
N ILE A 254 28.57 -9.44 -21.13
CA ILE A 254 28.05 -8.67 -19.99
C ILE A 254 26.76 -9.30 -19.41
N ASP A 255 25.86 -9.79 -20.26
CA ASP A 255 24.63 -10.44 -19.83
C ASP A 255 24.91 -11.75 -19.09
N ASP A 256 25.81 -12.58 -19.62
CA ASP A 256 26.21 -13.84 -18.99
C ASP A 256 26.93 -13.61 -17.66
N ALA A 257 27.85 -12.64 -17.61
CA ALA A 257 28.56 -12.26 -16.39
C ALA A 257 27.58 -11.78 -15.30
N VAL A 258 26.61 -10.92 -15.64
CA VAL A 258 25.58 -10.47 -14.70
C VAL A 258 24.69 -11.62 -14.24
N SER A 259 24.33 -12.53 -15.14
CA SER A 259 23.54 -13.72 -14.82
C SER A 259 24.27 -14.64 -13.84
N LEU A 260 25.55 -14.94 -14.10
CA LEU A 260 26.40 -15.75 -13.24
C LEU A 260 26.59 -15.12 -11.86
N VAL A 261 26.94 -13.83 -11.79
CA VAL A 261 27.08 -13.11 -10.51
C VAL A 261 25.77 -13.13 -9.74
N THR A 262 24.64 -12.89 -10.42
CA THR A 262 23.32 -12.90 -9.79
C THR A 262 23.00 -14.28 -9.21
N LYS A 263 23.25 -15.34 -9.98
CA LYS A 263 23.05 -16.72 -9.57
C LYS A 263 23.90 -17.08 -8.35
N THR A 264 25.19 -16.78 -8.38
CA THR A 264 26.12 -17.06 -7.25
C THR A 264 25.66 -16.41 -5.94
N ILE A 265 25.22 -15.14 -5.98
CA ILE A 265 24.71 -14.44 -4.78
C ILE A 265 23.41 -15.10 -4.28
N ILE A 266 22.50 -15.47 -5.19
CA ILE A 266 21.20 -16.05 -4.83
C ILE A 266 21.33 -17.47 -4.30
N ASP A 267 22.18 -18.30 -4.90
CA ASP A 267 22.44 -19.67 -4.45
C ASP A 267 23.09 -19.64 -3.06
N ALA A 268 24.10 -18.79 -2.86
CA ALA A 268 24.68 -18.54 -1.54
C ALA A 268 23.63 -18.06 -0.52
N ALA A 269 22.72 -17.16 -0.92
CA ALA A 269 21.64 -16.68 -0.05
C ALA A 269 20.63 -17.79 0.31
N ASN A 270 20.27 -18.66 -0.63
CA ASN A 270 19.37 -19.79 -0.38
C ASN A 270 19.96 -20.76 0.65
N ASP A 271 21.28 -20.97 0.61
CA ASP A 271 21.97 -21.94 1.49
C ASP A 271 22.31 -21.38 2.87
N SER A 272 22.34 -20.06 3.03
CA SER A 272 22.82 -19.39 4.24
C SER A 272 21.76 -18.54 4.95
N ILE A 273 20.68 -18.16 4.26
CA ILE A 273 19.66 -17.26 4.79
C ILE A 273 18.30 -17.97 4.80
N PRO A 274 17.71 -18.21 6.00
CA PRO A 274 16.40 -18.83 6.06
C PRO A 274 15.36 -17.94 5.39
N ARG A 275 14.52 -18.55 4.56
CA ARG A 275 13.34 -17.91 4.01
C ARG A 275 12.22 -17.93 5.05
N SER A 276 11.45 -16.85 5.09
CA SER A 276 10.22 -16.83 5.87
C SER A 276 9.33 -17.95 5.36
N LYS A 277 8.90 -18.85 6.24
CA LYS A 277 7.72 -19.69 5.98
C LYS A 277 6.60 -18.71 5.61
N GLY A 278 6.12 -18.74 4.36
CA GLY A 278 5.08 -17.83 3.86
C GLY A 278 4.03 -17.65 4.95
N LYS A 279 3.80 -16.41 5.39
CA LYS A 279 3.27 -16.23 6.74
C LYS A 279 1.81 -16.62 6.81
N ASN A 280 1.52 -17.58 7.69
CA ASN A 280 0.27 -17.68 8.43
C ASN A 280 -0.16 -16.26 8.86
N ARG A 281 -1.45 -15.95 8.73
CA ARG A 281 -2.17 -14.75 9.22
C ARG A 281 -2.16 -14.65 10.75
N LYS A 282 -1.01 -14.97 11.37
CA LYS A 282 -0.80 -15.09 12.80
C LYS A 282 -1.02 -13.74 13.48
N GLN A 283 -1.93 -13.76 14.43
CA GLN A 283 -2.24 -12.65 15.30
C GLN A 283 -1.36 -12.72 16.55
N ASN A 284 -0.52 -11.71 16.72
CA ASN A 284 0.41 -11.65 17.85
C ASN A 284 -0.32 -11.33 19.17
N LYS A 285 -0.02 -12.11 20.21
CA LYS A 285 -0.40 -11.88 21.61
C LYS A 285 0.89 -11.61 22.42
N PRO A 286 1.38 -10.36 22.52
CA PRO A 286 2.69 -10.06 23.12
C PRO A 286 2.77 -10.37 24.61
N TRP A 287 1.62 -10.47 25.29
CA TRP A 287 1.49 -10.80 26.70
C TRP A 287 1.35 -12.30 26.97
N TRP A 288 1.29 -13.14 25.92
CA TRP A 288 1.11 -14.58 26.09
C TRP A 288 2.40 -15.24 26.58
N ASN A 289 2.35 -15.90 27.74
CA ASN A 289 3.48 -16.56 28.39
C ASN A 289 3.13 -18.01 28.78
N ASN A 290 4.08 -18.72 29.41
CA ASN A 290 3.90 -20.11 29.83
C ASN A 290 2.75 -20.28 30.84
N GLU A 291 2.59 -19.33 31.78
CA GLU A 291 1.48 -19.37 32.75
C GLU A 291 0.11 -19.30 32.06
N CYS A 292 -0.06 -18.41 31.06
CA CYS A 292 -1.28 -18.34 30.25
C CYS A 292 -1.55 -19.69 29.56
N GLN A 293 -0.51 -20.31 28.99
CA GLN A 293 -0.63 -21.60 28.31
C GLN A 293 -1.05 -22.73 29.28
N GLN A 294 -0.46 -22.78 30.47
CA GLN A 294 -0.82 -23.78 31.49
C GLN A 294 -2.26 -23.57 32.00
N ALA A 295 -2.65 -22.33 32.27
CA ALA A 295 -4.00 -21.99 32.70
C ALA A 295 -5.04 -22.33 31.62
N GLN A 296 -4.75 -22.08 30.35
CA GLN A 296 -5.60 -22.48 29.22
C GLN A 296 -5.75 -24.00 29.15
N LYS A 297 -4.67 -24.77 29.33
CA LYS A 297 -4.73 -26.24 29.40
C LYS A 297 -5.60 -26.74 30.56
N ARG A 298 -5.49 -26.14 31.75
CA ARG A 298 -6.36 -26.48 32.90
C ARG A 298 -7.83 -26.17 32.62
N LEU A 299 -8.11 -25.02 32.02
CA LEU A 299 -9.45 -24.64 31.58
C LEU A 299 -10.03 -25.65 30.57
N GLY A 300 -9.25 -26.03 29.55
CA GLY A 300 -9.64 -27.03 28.56
C GLY A 300 -9.95 -28.39 29.17
N LYS A 301 -9.12 -28.87 30.12
CA LYS A 301 -9.39 -30.11 30.86
C LYS A 301 -10.70 -30.05 31.67
N ALA A 302 -10.92 -28.95 32.40
CA ALA A 302 -12.14 -28.76 33.18
C ALA A 302 -13.39 -28.68 32.29
N TRP A 303 -13.27 -28.01 31.14
CA TRP A 303 -14.31 -27.95 30.13
C TRP A 303 -14.65 -29.32 29.55
N GLY A 304 -13.64 -30.08 29.11
CA GLY A 304 -13.84 -31.43 28.58
C GLY A 304 -14.51 -32.38 29.59
N LYS A 305 -14.15 -32.28 30.87
CA LYS A 305 -14.81 -33.05 31.95
C LYS A 305 -16.26 -32.65 32.14
N PHE A 306 -16.57 -31.35 32.17
CA PHE A 306 -17.93 -30.85 32.29
C PHE A 306 -18.81 -31.22 31.08
N ARG A 307 -18.27 -31.15 29.86
CA ARG A 307 -19.01 -31.51 28.64
C ARG A 307 -19.41 -32.97 28.61
N ARG A 308 -18.52 -33.87 29.04
CA ARG A 308 -18.80 -35.31 29.12
C ARG A 308 -19.74 -35.66 30.29
N TYR A 309 -19.62 -34.92 31.40
CA TYR A 309 -20.37 -35.17 32.64
C TYR A 309 -20.89 -33.85 33.23
N PRO A 310 -22.10 -33.38 32.84
CA PRO A 310 -22.63 -32.05 33.16
C PRO A 310 -23.15 -31.92 34.61
N THR A 311 -22.41 -32.43 35.58
CA THR A 311 -22.72 -32.33 37.00
C THR A 311 -22.45 -30.93 37.55
N THR A 312 -23.14 -30.56 38.62
CA THR A 312 -22.93 -29.27 39.30
C THR A 312 -21.48 -29.11 39.79
N VAL A 313 -20.84 -30.18 40.26
CA VAL A 313 -19.43 -30.18 40.69
C VAL A 313 -18.50 -29.84 39.52
N ASN A 314 -18.68 -30.47 38.37
CA ASN A 314 -17.86 -30.19 37.19
C ASN A 314 -18.10 -28.78 36.63
N LEU A 315 -19.35 -28.27 36.70
CA LEU A 315 -19.66 -26.89 36.34
C LEU A 315 -18.94 -25.88 37.24
N ILE A 316 -18.90 -26.13 38.55
CA ILE A 316 -18.17 -25.30 39.52
C ILE A 316 -16.66 -25.34 39.21
N ALA A 317 -16.10 -26.52 38.96
CA ALA A 317 -14.69 -26.67 38.59
C ALA A 317 -14.34 -25.92 37.30
N PHE A 318 -15.18 -26.02 36.26
CA PHE A 318 -15.02 -25.26 35.03
C PHE A 318 -15.11 -23.74 35.26
N LYS A 319 -16.11 -23.26 36.01
CA LYS A 319 -16.24 -21.83 36.36
C LYS A 319 -15.02 -21.31 37.13
N ARG A 320 -14.48 -22.09 38.07
CA ARG A 320 -13.25 -21.77 38.81
C ARG A 320 -12.04 -21.65 37.88
N SER A 321 -11.80 -22.65 37.03
CA SER A 321 -10.71 -22.61 36.04
C SER A 321 -10.86 -21.45 35.05
N ARG A 322 -12.09 -21.11 34.66
CA ARG A 322 -12.38 -19.96 33.78
C ARG A 322 -12.05 -18.64 34.46
N ALA A 323 -12.38 -18.49 35.74
CA ALA A 323 -12.04 -17.31 36.53
C ALA A 323 -10.52 -17.17 36.71
N ASP A 324 -9.81 -18.27 37.03
CA ASP A 324 -8.35 -18.27 37.16
C ASP A 324 -7.64 -17.91 35.85
N PHE A 325 -8.07 -18.50 34.73
CA PHE A 325 -7.54 -18.15 33.41
C PHE A 325 -7.72 -16.65 33.11
N ARG A 326 -8.93 -16.09 33.34
CA ARG A 326 -9.19 -14.65 33.14
C ARG A 326 -8.33 -13.78 34.03
N ARG A 327 -8.06 -14.20 35.27
CA ARG A 327 -7.16 -13.48 36.20
C ARG A 327 -5.73 -13.45 35.67
N ILE A 328 -5.18 -14.61 35.27
CA ILE A 328 -3.82 -14.74 34.73
C ILE A 328 -3.68 -13.97 33.41
N GLU A 329 -4.69 -14.04 32.55
CA GLU A 329 -4.74 -13.32 31.28
C GLU A 329 -4.68 -11.80 31.51
N ARG A 330 -5.54 -11.27 32.39
CA ARG A 330 -5.55 -9.83 32.73
C ARG A 330 -4.24 -9.38 33.37
N TYR A 331 -3.69 -10.20 34.27
CA TYR A 331 -2.40 -9.93 34.90
C TYR A 331 -1.28 -9.87 33.85
N SER A 332 -1.18 -10.87 32.99
CA SER A 332 -0.16 -10.95 31.94
C SER A 332 -0.28 -9.81 30.92
N LYS A 333 -1.51 -9.45 30.52
CA LYS A 333 -1.79 -8.25 29.69
C LYS A 333 -1.26 -6.99 30.34
N ARG A 334 -1.58 -6.77 31.62
CA ARG A 334 -1.12 -5.61 32.38
C ARG A 334 0.40 -5.58 32.52
N THR A 335 1.03 -6.70 32.89
CA THR A 335 2.49 -6.78 33.06
C THR A 335 3.25 -6.55 31.76
N SER A 336 2.77 -7.12 30.65
CA SER A 336 3.33 -6.88 29.32
C SER A 336 3.19 -5.42 28.89
N TRP A 337 2.04 -4.81 29.14
CA TRP A 337 1.83 -3.39 28.87
C TRP A 337 2.74 -2.49 29.72
N LYS A 338 2.87 -2.79 31.02
CA LYS A 338 3.83 -2.14 31.91
C LYS A 338 5.24 -2.21 31.33
N SER A 339 5.73 -3.40 31.01
CA SER A 339 7.07 -3.60 30.42
C SER A 339 7.24 -2.83 29.10
N PHE A 340 6.21 -2.81 28.24
CA PHE A 340 6.24 -2.05 26.99
C PHE A 340 6.39 -0.55 27.24
N VAL A 341 5.59 0.03 28.14
CA VAL A 341 5.66 1.46 28.46
C VAL A 341 6.95 1.78 29.23
N SER A 342 7.42 0.92 30.13
CA SER A 342 8.71 1.05 30.83
C SER A 342 9.90 1.11 29.87
N SER A 343 9.78 0.46 28.71
CA SER A 343 10.82 0.49 27.68
C SER A 343 10.91 1.85 26.95
N ILE A 344 9.98 2.78 27.20
CA ILE A 344 9.97 4.14 26.65
C ILE A 344 10.72 5.06 27.61
N THR A 345 12.06 5.06 27.52
CA THR A 345 12.94 5.87 28.36
C THR A 345 13.39 7.15 27.63
N SER A 346 13.99 8.09 28.36
CA SER A 346 14.59 9.32 27.77
C SER A 346 15.75 9.03 26.80
N SER A 347 16.36 7.85 26.89
CA SER A 347 17.49 7.41 26.07
C SER A 347 17.09 6.83 24.70
N ILE A 348 15.80 6.62 24.42
CA ILE A 348 15.38 6.05 23.13
C ILE A 348 15.47 7.09 22.02
N SER A 349 15.83 6.66 20.80
CA SER A 349 15.79 7.53 19.64
C SER A 349 14.36 7.97 19.29
N SER A 350 14.19 9.18 18.74
CA SER A 350 12.88 9.67 18.28
C SER A 350 12.21 8.72 17.28
N ARG A 351 13.00 8.06 16.43
CA ARG A 351 12.50 7.06 15.47
C ARG A 351 11.86 5.87 16.19
N GLU A 352 12.51 5.38 17.24
CA GLU A 352 12.04 4.25 18.01
C GLU A 352 10.83 4.61 18.89
N LEU A 353 10.84 5.80 19.50
CA LEU A 353 9.67 6.36 20.20
C LEU A 353 8.44 6.37 19.29
N TRP A 354 8.54 6.99 18.11
CA TRP A 354 7.42 7.07 17.17
C TRP A 354 7.00 5.71 16.64
N HIS A 355 7.93 4.75 16.53
CA HIS A 355 7.59 3.37 16.18
C HIS A 355 6.79 2.68 17.30
N LYS A 356 7.15 2.87 18.57
CA LYS A 356 6.39 2.37 19.73
C LYS A 356 5.02 3.03 19.83
N VAL A 357 4.93 4.36 19.65
CA VAL A 357 3.66 5.10 19.59
C VAL A 357 2.76 4.57 18.47
N LYS A 358 3.29 4.36 17.26
CA LYS A 358 2.52 3.77 16.14
C LYS A 358 2.06 2.34 16.41
N LYS A 359 2.85 1.53 17.13
CA LYS A 359 2.43 0.20 17.57
C LYS A 359 1.26 0.28 18.56
N ALA A 360 1.28 1.25 19.48
CA ALA A 360 0.18 1.49 20.43
C ALA A 360 -1.10 1.98 19.72
N PHE A 361 -0.98 2.81 18.67
CA PHE A 361 -2.10 3.25 17.83
C PHE A 361 -2.81 2.11 17.08
N GLY A 362 -2.12 0.99 16.85
CA GLY A 362 -2.51 0.03 15.82
C GLY A 362 -2.30 0.62 14.43
N THR A 363 -1.27 0.19 13.71
CA THR A 363 -1.06 0.65 12.33
C THR A 363 -2.22 0.18 11.45
N PRO A 364 -2.88 1.08 10.69
CA PRO A 364 -3.81 0.68 9.65
C PRO A 364 -3.07 -0.27 8.70
N THR A 365 -3.60 -1.48 8.50
CA THR A 365 -3.10 -2.36 7.47
C THR A 365 -3.43 -1.74 6.12
N SER A 366 -2.48 -1.73 5.18
CA SER A 366 -2.77 -1.31 3.82
C SER A 366 -3.89 -2.19 3.26
N ASN A 367 -5.01 -1.57 2.86
CA ASN A 367 -6.10 -2.27 2.22
C ASN A 367 -5.57 -2.87 0.91
N PRO A 368 -5.68 -4.19 0.69
CA PRO A 368 -5.34 -4.79 -0.58
C PRO A 368 -6.33 -4.32 -1.65
N ILE A 369 -5.86 -4.25 -2.89
CA ILE A 369 -6.72 -3.97 -4.05
C ILE A 369 -7.58 -5.19 -4.28
N SER A 370 -8.89 -5.06 -4.07
CA SER A 370 -9.81 -6.19 -4.20
C SER A 370 -10.61 -6.16 -5.51
N VAL A 371 -10.83 -4.97 -6.08
CA VAL A 371 -11.64 -4.74 -7.29
C VAL A 371 -11.14 -3.51 -8.04
N LEU A 372 -11.18 -3.55 -9.38
CA LEU A 372 -11.11 -2.36 -10.23
C LEU A 372 -12.37 -2.20 -11.07
N CYS A 373 -12.80 -0.96 -11.29
CA CYS A 373 -13.84 -0.60 -12.24
C CYS A 373 -13.17 0.07 -13.45
N VAL A 374 -13.23 -0.59 -14.60
CA VAL A 374 -12.68 -0.08 -15.87
C VAL A 374 -13.81 -0.04 -16.89
N ASN A 375 -14.12 1.16 -17.41
CA ASN A 375 -15.16 1.37 -18.43
C ASN A 375 -16.55 0.79 -18.04
N GLY A 376 -16.92 0.87 -16.76
CA GLY A 376 -18.18 0.31 -16.25
C GLY A 376 -18.16 -1.21 -15.99
N GLN A 377 -17.07 -1.91 -16.34
CA GLN A 377 -16.89 -3.32 -16.02
C GLN A 377 -16.06 -3.51 -14.74
N THR A 378 -16.52 -4.43 -13.90
CA THR A 378 -15.87 -4.78 -12.64
C THR A 378 -14.87 -5.92 -12.87
N ILE A 379 -13.59 -5.61 -12.76
CA ILE A 379 -12.49 -6.56 -12.90
C ILE A 379 -12.06 -7.00 -11.50
N SER A 380 -12.19 -8.31 -11.25
CA SER A 380 -12.02 -8.91 -9.93
C SER A 380 -10.94 -9.98 -9.86
N SER A 381 -10.46 -10.51 -10.99
CA SER A 381 -9.36 -11.48 -11.01
C SER A 381 -8.03 -10.78 -10.75
N LEU A 382 -7.16 -11.34 -9.91
CA LEU A 382 -5.85 -10.73 -9.60
C LEU A 382 -5.01 -10.45 -10.86
N LYS A 383 -4.93 -11.43 -11.78
CA LYS A 383 -4.25 -11.25 -13.06
C LYS A 383 -4.94 -10.19 -13.93
N GLY A 384 -6.27 -10.15 -13.96
CA GLY A 384 -7.03 -9.12 -14.67
C GLY A 384 -6.81 -7.72 -14.08
N ILE A 385 -6.78 -7.58 -12.76
CA ILE A 385 -6.48 -6.33 -12.05
C ILE A 385 -5.04 -5.89 -12.37
N ALA A 386 -4.07 -6.81 -12.23
CA ALA A 386 -2.67 -6.53 -12.55
C ALA A 386 -2.50 -6.09 -14.02
N ASN A 387 -3.11 -6.82 -14.96
CA ASN A 387 -3.12 -6.46 -16.39
C ASN A 387 -3.82 -5.12 -16.66
N SER A 388 -4.90 -4.80 -15.95
CA SER A 388 -5.62 -3.53 -16.12
C SER A 388 -4.85 -2.33 -15.59
N ILE A 389 -4.15 -2.49 -14.47
CA ILE A 389 -3.22 -1.47 -13.98
C ILE A 389 -2.06 -1.34 -14.96
N ALA A 390 -1.49 -2.45 -15.41
CA ALA A 390 -0.38 -2.46 -16.35
C ALA A 390 -0.74 -1.77 -17.67
N SER A 391 -1.92 -2.07 -18.24
CA SER A 391 -2.41 -1.43 -19.46
C SER A 391 -2.73 0.04 -19.27
N THR A 392 -3.28 0.45 -18.12
CA THR A 392 -3.53 1.87 -17.79
C THR A 392 -2.21 2.67 -17.70
N LEU A 393 -1.17 2.07 -17.12
CA LEU A 393 0.18 2.65 -17.06
C LEU A 393 0.82 2.73 -18.44
N ALA A 394 0.71 1.67 -19.23
CA ALA A 394 1.21 1.64 -20.60
C ALA A 394 0.54 2.69 -21.48
N ASN A 395 -0.80 2.76 -21.42
CA ASN A 395 -1.59 3.77 -22.09
C ASN A 395 -1.13 5.17 -21.69
N THR A 396 -0.91 5.43 -20.40
CA THR A 396 -0.40 6.71 -19.91
C THR A 396 0.93 7.10 -20.57
N SER A 397 1.87 6.15 -20.65
CA SER A 397 3.19 6.36 -21.24
C SER A 397 3.22 6.33 -22.77
N ASN A 398 2.09 6.05 -23.42
CA ASN A 398 2.02 5.91 -24.88
C ASN A 398 2.19 7.27 -25.56
N SER A 399 3.02 7.29 -26.61
CA SER A 399 3.27 8.49 -27.39
C SER A 399 1.99 9.09 -28.00
N LYS A 400 0.97 8.27 -28.29
CA LYS A 400 -0.31 8.73 -28.85
C LYS A 400 -1.08 9.70 -27.96
N ASN A 401 -0.77 9.79 -26.67
CA ASN A 401 -1.39 10.76 -25.75
C ASN A 401 -0.82 12.17 -25.88
N TYR A 402 0.28 12.36 -26.62
CA TYR A 402 0.74 13.71 -26.93
C TYR A 402 -0.21 14.40 -27.90
N ASN A 403 -0.26 15.73 -27.84
CA ASN A 403 -0.97 16.51 -28.83
C ASN A 403 -0.37 16.27 -30.24
N ARG A 404 -1.17 16.47 -31.29
CA ARG A 404 -0.76 16.19 -32.67
C ARG A 404 0.46 17.03 -33.09
N GLU A 405 0.51 18.26 -32.61
CA GLU A 405 1.57 19.22 -32.89
C GLU A 405 2.92 18.75 -32.34
N PHE A 406 2.96 18.32 -31.07
CA PHE A 406 4.17 17.75 -30.46
C PHE A 406 4.56 16.44 -31.11
N LEU A 407 3.62 15.57 -31.51
CA LEU A 407 3.96 14.36 -32.25
C LEU A 407 4.73 14.67 -33.54
N ASN A 408 4.27 15.65 -34.30
CA ASN A 408 4.96 16.10 -35.52
C ASN A 408 6.35 16.68 -35.20
N HIS A 409 6.45 17.52 -34.16
CA HIS A 409 7.71 18.08 -33.68
C HIS A 409 8.69 16.99 -33.20
N LYS A 410 8.21 16.02 -32.42
CA LYS A 410 8.94 14.86 -31.92
C LYS A 410 9.50 14.05 -33.08
N MET A 411 8.66 13.65 -34.04
CA MET A 411 9.09 12.89 -35.23
C MET A 411 10.14 13.64 -36.05
N LYS A 412 10.03 14.98 -36.17
CA LYS A 412 11.03 15.79 -36.88
C LYS A 412 12.35 15.86 -36.12
N THR A 413 12.29 16.04 -34.81
CA THR A 413 13.48 16.23 -33.96
C THR A 413 14.25 14.92 -33.76
N GLU A 414 13.56 13.81 -33.53
CA GLU A 414 14.16 12.49 -33.29
C GLU A 414 14.91 11.92 -34.51
N LYS A 415 14.63 12.44 -35.72
CA LYS A 415 15.43 12.11 -36.92
C LYS A 415 16.90 12.52 -36.79
N LYS A 416 17.20 13.55 -35.99
CA LYS A 416 18.58 13.99 -35.74
C LYS A 416 19.21 13.05 -34.70
N LYS A 417 20.11 12.16 -35.14
CA LYS A 417 20.85 11.30 -34.21
C LYS A 417 21.86 12.12 -33.40
N LEU A 418 21.83 11.96 -32.07
CA LEU A 418 22.77 12.58 -31.15
C LEU A 418 24.04 11.71 -31.10
N ASN A 419 25.21 12.33 -31.27
CA ASN A 419 26.48 11.59 -31.23
C ASN A 419 27.28 11.91 -29.97
N PHE A 420 27.20 11.02 -28.99
CA PHE A 420 27.95 11.13 -27.73
C PHE A 420 29.38 10.58 -27.80
N LYS A 421 29.78 9.95 -28.91
CA LYS A 421 31.08 9.25 -29.02
C LYS A 421 32.29 10.17 -29.20
N SER A 422 32.11 11.50 -29.23
CA SER A 422 33.25 12.41 -29.23
C SER A 422 34.04 12.20 -27.94
N ARG A 423 35.32 11.86 -28.07
CA ARG A 423 36.20 11.67 -26.91
C ARG A 423 36.36 13.01 -26.22
N SER A 424 36.10 13.02 -24.92
CA SER A 424 36.33 14.17 -24.05
C SER A 424 37.01 13.66 -22.79
N ASP A 425 38.13 14.27 -22.44
CA ASP A 425 38.99 13.86 -21.31
C ASP A 425 38.40 14.29 -19.95
N TYR A 426 37.07 14.41 -19.86
CA TYR A 426 36.41 14.74 -18.62
C TYR A 426 36.53 13.59 -17.62
N SER A 427 36.84 13.92 -16.37
CA SER A 427 37.06 12.97 -15.26
C SER A 427 35.89 12.02 -15.01
N TYR A 428 34.66 12.41 -15.38
CA TYR A 428 33.50 11.55 -15.20
C TYR A 428 33.53 10.30 -16.09
N ASN A 429 34.32 10.29 -17.18
CA ASN A 429 34.45 9.16 -18.12
C ASN A 429 35.39 8.06 -17.62
N CYS A 430 36.27 8.34 -16.65
CA CYS A 430 37.24 7.38 -16.13
C CYS A 430 36.57 6.15 -15.48
N ASN A 431 37.34 5.09 -15.23
CA ASN A 431 36.85 3.94 -14.47
C ASN A 431 36.40 4.36 -13.06
N PHE A 432 35.47 3.61 -12.48
CA PHE A 432 35.08 3.75 -11.09
C PHE A 432 36.13 3.14 -10.17
N THR A 433 36.44 3.86 -9.09
CA THR A 433 37.37 3.41 -8.05
C THR A 433 36.66 2.59 -6.97
N PHE A 434 37.42 1.76 -6.26
CA PHE A 434 36.89 1.00 -5.13
C PHE A 434 36.38 1.90 -3.99
N GLN A 435 37.00 3.06 -3.79
CA GLN A 435 36.54 4.06 -2.84
C GLN A 435 35.17 4.63 -3.22
N GLU A 436 34.93 4.94 -4.51
CA GLU A 436 33.61 5.39 -4.99
C GLU A 436 32.53 4.33 -4.76
N PHE A 437 32.86 3.07 -5.04
CA PHE A 437 31.98 1.91 -4.83
C PHE A 437 31.61 1.77 -3.35
N GLN A 438 32.60 1.69 -2.45
CA GLN A 438 32.37 1.56 -1.01
C GLN A 438 31.62 2.77 -0.43
N ALA A 439 31.92 3.99 -0.88
CA ALA A 439 31.22 5.20 -0.45
C ALA A 439 29.73 5.20 -0.89
N CYS A 440 29.38 4.49 -1.97
CA CYS A 440 28.00 4.33 -2.41
C CYS A 440 27.28 3.22 -1.63
N LEU A 441 27.96 2.07 -1.45
CA LEU A 441 27.45 0.87 -0.77
C LEU A 441 27.23 1.10 0.74
N SER A 442 28.14 1.76 1.44
CA SER A 442 27.96 2.10 2.86
C SER A 442 26.73 2.98 3.13
N LYS A 443 26.30 3.78 2.14
CA LYS A 443 25.17 4.72 2.25
C LYS A 443 23.86 4.16 1.68
N VAL A 444 23.75 2.88 1.32
CA VAL A 444 22.46 2.32 0.88
C VAL A 444 21.61 1.90 2.08
N HIS A 445 20.31 2.24 2.02
CA HIS A 445 19.34 1.82 3.01
C HIS A 445 18.67 0.51 2.60
N LYS A 446 18.10 -0.21 3.56
CA LYS A 446 17.32 -1.42 3.30
C LYS A 446 16.17 -1.09 2.32
N SER A 447 16.22 -1.66 1.13
CA SER A 447 15.21 -1.53 0.07
C SER A 447 14.60 -2.89 -0.25
N SER A 448 13.41 -2.89 -0.85
CA SER A 448 12.86 -4.09 -1.47
C SER A 448 13.69 -4.45 -2.71
N PRO A 449 13.95 -5.74 -2.96
CA PRO A 449 14.73 -6.19 -4.12
C PRO A 449 13.93 -6.07 -5.43
N GLY A 450 14.65 -6.10 -6.56
CA GLY A 450 14.08 -6.13 -7.90
C GLY A 450 13.70 -7.55 -8.35
N PRO A 451 13.57 -7.77 -9.68
CA PRO A 451 13.27 -9.10 -10.25
C PRO A 451 14.31 -10.17 -9.92
N ASP A 452 15.56 -9.75 -9.67
CA ASP A 452 16.71 -10.57 -9.31
C ASP A 452 16.70 -11.07 -7.86
N ASN A 453 15.80 -10.56 -7.00
CA ASN A 453 15.74 -10.86 -5.56
C ASN A 453 16.99 -10.48 -4.74
N ILE A 454 17.96 -9.77 -5.34
CA ILE A 454 19.17 -9.32 -4.64
C ILE A 454 18.85 -8.09 -3.78
N SER A 455 19.28 -8.12 -2.53
CA SER A 455 19.13 -7.01 -1.58
C SER A 455 20.47 -6.36 -1.26
N TYR A 456 20.47 -5.06 -0.96
CA TYR A 456 21.70 -4.33 -0.55
C TYR A 456 22.45 -4.95 0.62
N ILE A 457 21.73 -5.62 1.55
CA ILE A 457 22.35 -6.31 2.68
C ILE A 457 23.24 -7.46 2.20
N MET A 458 22.83 -8.20 1.16
CA MET A 458 23.65 -9.26 0.57
C MET A 458 24.96 -8.67 0.01
N LEU A 459 24.87 -7.55 -0.71
CA LEU A 459 26.05 -6.87 -1.28
C LEU A 459 27.01 -6.36 -0.20
N LEU A 460 26.49 -5.88 0.93
CA LEU A 460 27.30 -5.45 2.08
C LEU A 460 28.10 -6.59 2.73
N HIS A 461 27.61 -7.83 2.62
CA HIS A 461 28.24 -9.01 3.19
C HIS A 461 29.07 -9.82 2.19
N LEU A 462 29.30 -9.32 0.97
CA LEU A 462 30.30 -9.90 0.06
C LEU A 462 31.72 -9.66 0.59
N THR A 463 32.64 -10.58 0.30
CA THR A 463 34.07 -10.40 0.61
C THR A 463 34.65 -9.22 -0.20
N THR A 464 35.75 -8.64 0.29
CA THR A 464 36.45 -7.54 -0.42
C THR A 464 36.84 -7.94 -1.84
N GLU A 465 37.28 -9.18 -2.04
CA GLU A 465 37.62 -9.72 -3.36
C GLU A 465 36.39 -9.79 -4.28
N SER A 466 35.27 -10.33 -3.79
CA SER A 466 34.02 -10.37 -4.56
C SER A 466 33.47 -8.98 -4.87
N GLN A 467 33.64 -8.01 -3.97
CA GLN A 467 33.29 -6.61 -4.22
C GLN A 467 34.19 -5.98 -5.30
N THR A 468 35.48 -6.31 -5.32
CA THR A 468 36.42 -5.85 -6.35
C THR A 468 36.06 -6.44 -7.72
N ASN A 469 35.74 -7.72 -7.79
CA ASN A 469 35.30 -8.35 -9.04
C ASN A 469 33.94 -7.81 -9.52
N LEU A 470 33.02 -7.49 -8.59
CA LEU A 470 31.79 -6.78 -8.93
C LEU A 470 32.04 -5.36 -9.46
N LEU A 471 33.01 -4.64 -8.91
CA LEU A 471 33.43 -3.34 -9.45
C LEU A 471 34.06 -3.48 -10.84
N TYR A 472 34.85 -4.52 -11.06
CA TYR A 472 35.40 -4.82 -12.39
C TYR A 472 34.27 -5.04 -13.40
N LEU A 473 33.20 -5.78 -13.05
CA LEU A 473 31.99 -5.91 -13.88
C LEU A 473 31.36 -4.56 -14.20
N PHE A 474 31.23 -3.67 -13.20
CA PHE A 474 30.69 -2.34 -13.41
C PHE A 474 31.54 -1.49 -14.35
N ASN A 475 32.87 -1.60 -14.27
CA ASN A 475 33.78 -0.92 -15.18
C ASN A 475 33.72 -1.50 -16.60
N ARG A 476 33.53 -2.82 -16.76
CA ARG A 476 33.26 -3.43 -18.06
C ARG A 476 31.97 -2.88 -18.68
N ILE A 477 30.87 -2.88 -17.94
CA ILE A 477 29.58 -2.29 -18.37
C ILE A 477 29.76 -0.82 -18.80
N TRP A 478 30.53 -0.06 -18.04
CA TRP A 478 30.81 1.35 -18.29
C TRP A 478 31.58 1.58 -19.60
N ASN A 479 32.62 0.79 -19.84
CA ASN A 479 33.55 0.95 -20.97
C ASN A 479 33.06 0.28 -22.27
N GLU A 480 32.44 -0.90 -22.16
CA GLU A 480 31.90 -1.64 -23.31
C GLU A 480 30.57 -1.04 -23.80
N HIS A 481 29.98 -0.12 -23.04
CA HIS A 481 28.70 0.52 -23.34
C HIS A 481 27.54 -0.48 -23.53
N CYS A 482 27.62 -1.62 -22.84
CA CYS A 482 26.62 -2.68 -22.91
C CYS A 482 25.79 -2.68 -21.61
N PHE A 483 24.49 -2.38 -21.73
CA PHE A 483 23.58 -2.37 -20.59
C PHE A 483 22.89 -3.74 -20.46
N PRO A 484 23.01 -4.42 -19.31
CA PRO A 484 22.45 -5.76 -19.12
C PRO A 484 20.94 -5.81 -19.40
N SER A 485 20.52 -6.80 -20.19
CA SER A 485 19.11 -7.02 -20.56
C SER A 485 18.22 -7.25 -19.33
N SER A 486 18.70 -8.01 -18.35
CA SER A 486 17.99 -8.26 -17.08
C SER A 486 17.70 -6.99 -16.26
N TRP A 487 18.49 -5.92 -16.45
CA TRP A 487 18.31 -4.65 -15.76
C TRP A 487 17.30 -3.72 -16.44
N GLN A 488 16.86 -4.07 -17.66
CA GLN A 488 15.78 -3.37 -18.37
C GLN A 488 14.40 -3.70 -17.81
N GLU A 489 14.30 -4.79 -17.04
CA GLU A 489 13.07 -5.27 -16.41
C GLU A 489 12.81 -4.61 -15.05
N ALA A 490 11.53 -4.30 -14.80
CA ALA A 490 11.07 -3.80 -13.50
C ALA A 490 9.78 -4.49 -13.04
N ILE A 491 9.66 -4.67 -11.72
CA ILE A 491 8.39 -5.07 -11.09
C ILE A 491 7.71 -3.83 -10.52
N ILE A 492 6.53 -3.49 -11.00
CA ILE A 492 5.73 -2.38 -10.48
C ILE A 492 4.86 -2.86 -9.32
N ILE A 493 4.96 -2.16 -8.18
CA ILE A 493 4.06 -2.31 -7.04
C ILE A 493 3.09 -1.12 -7.02
N PRO A 494 1.78 -1.34 -7.24
CA PRO A 494 0.80 -0.27 -7.21
C PRO A 494 0.51 0.15 -5.76
N ILE A 495 0.72 1.43 -5.43
CA ILE A 495 0.40 1.98 -4.10
C ILE A 495 -0.77 2.96 -4.23
N PRO A 496 -1.87 2.79 -3.48
CA PRO A 496 -3.02 3.69 -3.58
C PRO A 496 -2.66 5.11 -3.15
N LYS A 497 -3.18 6.11 -3.89
CA LYS A 497 -3.09 7.52 -3.50
C LYS A 497 -3.95 7.75 -2.26
N PRO A 498 -3.43 8.42 -1.20
CA PRO A 498 -4.19 8.66 0.03
C PRO A 498 -5.51 9.40 -0.23
N GLY A 499 -6.61 8.89 0.31
CA GLY A 499 -7.94 9.53 0.25
C GLY A 499 -8.59 9.52 -1.15
N LYS A 500 -8.08 8.71 -2.09
CA LYS A 500 -8.68 8.53 -3.41
C LYS A 500 -9.38 7.17 -3.50
N ASP A 501 -10.34 7.07 -4.41
CA ASP A 501 -11.06 5.83 -4.69
C ASP A 501 -10.09 4.74 -5.16
N ILE A 502 -10.16 3.59 -4.48
CA ILE A 502 -9.29 2.42 -4.70
C ILE A 502 -9.79 1.62 -5.90
N THR A 503 -11.05 1.76 -6.32
CA THR A 503 -11.57 1.02 -7.49
C THR A 503 -11.07 1.56 -8.84
N ASN A 504 -10.51 2.78 -8.87
CA ASN A 504 -10.05 3.40 -10.11
C ASN A 504 -8.54 3.15 -10.34
N PRO A 505 -8.12 2.55 -11.48
CA PRO A 505 -6.71 2.24 -11.76
C PRO A 505 -5.81 3.49 -11.86
N LEU A 506 -6.35 4.67 -12.17
CA LEU A 506 -5.57 5.93 -12.24
C LEU A 506 -5.16 6.47 -10.86
N ASN A 507 -5.77 5.95 -9.80
CA ASN A 507 -5.51 6.38 -8.43
C ASN A 507 -4.35 5.64 -7.75
N TYR A 508 -3.57 4.88 -8.52
CA TYR A 508 -2.36 4.19 -8.03
C TYR A 508 -1.07 4.91 -8.44
N ARG A 509 -0.06 4.82 -7.58
CA ARG A 509 1.32 5.21 -7.90
C ARG A 509 2.11 3.95 -8.31
N PRO A 510 2.76 3.94 -9.48
CA PRO A 510 3.57 2.81 -9.90
C PRO A 510 4.98 2.89 -9.28
N ILE A 511 5.27 2.08 -8.26
CA ILE A 511 6.65 2.00 -7.72
C ILE A 511 7.42 0.91 -8.46
N ALA A 512 8.43 1.27 -9.24
CA ALA A 512 9.26 0.33 -9.98
C ALA A 512 10.40 -0.22 -9.10
N LEU A 513 10.40 -1.54 -8.94
CA LEU A 513 11.48 -2.30 -8.32
C LEU A 513 12.42 -2.79 -9.42
N THR A 514 13.59 -2.16 -9.54
CA THR A 514 14.71 -2.58 -10.39
C THR A 514 15.79 -3.28 -9.57
N SER A 515 16.69 -4.00 -10.25
CA SER A 515 17.83 -4.69 -9.63
C SER A 515 18.63 -3.79 -8.67
N CYS A 516 18.99 -4.32 -7.50
CA CYS A 516 19.85 -3.59 -6.57
C CYS A 516 21.28 -3.39 -7.10
N LEU A 517 21.77 -4.30 -7.96
CA LEU A 517 23.05 -4.16 -8.65
C LEU A 517 23.02 -2.95 -9.60
N CYS A 518 21.97 -2.88 -10.42
CA CYS A 518 21.74 -1.74 -11.32
C CYS A 518 21.68 -0.42 -10.54
N LYS A 519 20.87 -0.37 -9.46
CA LYS A 519 20.73 0.84 -8.63
C LYS A 519 22.04 1.28 -7.95
N LEU A 520 22.94 0.35 -7.65
CA LEU A 520 24.25 0.69 -7.08
C LEU A 520 25.11 1.42 -8.11
N LEU A 521 25.16 0.90 -9.35
CA LEU A 521 25.85 1.55 -10.46
C LEU A 521 25.20 2.90 -10.82
N GLU A 522 23.87 2.97 -10.90
CA GLU A 522 23.11 4.22 -11.08
C GLU A 522 23.51 5.28 -10.05
N LYS A 523 23.70 4.88 -8.79
CA LYS A 523 24.10 5.80 -7.70
C LYS A 523 25.51 6.35 -7.89
N MET A 524 26.44 5.54 -8.37
CA MET A 524 27.82 5.97 -8.68
C MET A 524 27.82 6.95 -9.84
N ILE A 525 27.09 6.63 -10.91
CA ILE A 525 26.93 7.51 -12.09
C ILE A 525 26.23 8.81 -11.71
N ASN A 526 25.17 8.74 -10.91
CA ASN A 526 24.41 9.92 -10.50
C ASN A 526 25.26 10.90 -9.68
N ARG A 527 26.22 10.42 -8.88
CA ARG A 527 27.17 11.30 -8.18
C ARG A 527 28.04 12.09 -9.15
N ARG A 528 28.56 11.44 -10.19
CA ARG A 528 29.37 12.08 -11.23
C ARG A 528 28.53 13.09 -12.04
N LEU A 529 27.33 12.70 -12.45
CA LEU A 529 26.40 13.59 -13.17
C LEU A 529 26.05 14.82 -12.32
N THR A 530 25.64 14.63 -11.07
CA THR A 530 25.27 15.76 -10.19
C THR A 530 26.46 16.69 -9.96
N HIS A 531 27.67 16.16 -9.76
CA HIS A 531 28.86 16.97 -9.62
C HIS A 531 29.13 17.83 -10.87
N PHE A 532 29.00 17.26 -12.07
CA PHE A 532 29.12 18.01 -13.32
C PHE A 532 28.06 19.12 -13.45
N LEU A 533 26.77 18.79 -13.22
CA LEU A 533 25.66 19.74 -13.35
C LEU A 533 25.79 20.93 -12.40
N GLU A 534 26.20 20.68 -11.15
CA GLU A 534 26.40 21.74 -10.16
C GLU A 534 27.65 22.57 -10.47
N THR A 535 28.76 21.94 -10.87
CA THR A 535 30.02 22.65 -11.19
C THR A 535 29.88 23.57 -12.40
N LYS A 536 29.05 23.18 -13.38
CA LYS A 536 28.75 23.98 -14.58
C LYS A 536 27.55 24.93 -14.39
N ASN A 537 26.94 24.99 -13.20
CA ASN A 537 25.76 25.81 -12.90
C ASN A 537 24.59 25.59 -13.90
N LEU A 538 24.39 24.34 -14.35
CA LEU A 538 23.34 24.01 -15.30
C LEU A 538 21.95 23.93 -14.65
N LEU A 539 21.91 23.71 -13.33
CA LEU A 539 20.68 23.72 -12.55
C LEU A 539 20.41 25.12 -11.99
N SER A 540 19.22 25.64 -12.26
CA SER A 540 18.78 26.95 -11.79
C SER A 540 18.88 27.04 -10.26
N PRO A 541 19.30 28.18 -9.69
CA PRO A 541 19.31 28.36 -8.23
C PRO A 541 17.92 28.25 -7.59
N PHE A 542 16.85 28.40 -8.38
CA PHE A 542 15.45 28.33 -7.94
C PHE A 542 14.82 26.93 -8.04
N GLN A 543 15.58 25.93 -8.49
CA GLN A 543 15.22 24.52 -8.37
C GLN A 543 15.84 23.95 -7.09
N SER A 544 15.02 23.54 -6.13
CA SER A 544 15.49 22.99 -4.84
C SER A 544 15.20 21.49 -4.65
N GLY A 545 14.44 20.88 -5.57
CA GLY A 545 14.06 19.47 -5.49
C GLY A 545 15.26 18.51 -5.60
N PHE A 546 15.38 17.57 -4.66
CA PHE A 546 16.41 16.51 -4.61
C PHE A 546 17.88 16.96 -4.80
N ARG A 547 18.21 18.22 -4.52
CA ARG A 547 19.58 18.75 -4.57
C ARG A 547 20.24 18.71 -3.20
N LYS A 548 21.56 18.51 -3.18
CA LYS A 548 22.33 18.48 -1.93
C LYS A 548 22.33 19.87 -1.29
N GLY A 549 21.99 19.95 0.00
CA GLY A 549 21.95 21.21 0.74
C GLY A 549 20.75 22.10 0.44
N ARG A 550 19.75 21.60 -0.30
CA ARG A 550 18.48 22.27 -0.57
C ARG A 550 17.33 21.49 0.05
N SER A 551 16.22 22.16 0.35
CA SER A 551 15.02 21.54 0.90
C SER A 551 13.75 22.25 0.44
N THR A 552 12.58 21.66 0.71
CA THR A 552 11.28 22.33 0.48
C THR A 552 11.18 23.68 1.17
N LEU A 553 11.89 23.84 2.29
CA LEU A 553 11.88 25.03 3.13
C LEU A 553 12.45 26.26 2.40
N ASP A 554 13.39 26.06 1.47
CA ASP A 554 13.98 27.15 0.68
C ASP A 554 12.90 27.87 -0.15
N ASN A 555 12.09 27.10 -0.88
CA ASN A 555 11.01 27.65 -1.72
C ASN A 555 9.89 28.25 -0.88
N ILE A 556 9.55 27.60 0.24
CA ILE A 556 8.51 28.08 1.17
C ILE A 556 8.91 29.43 1.76
N LEU A 557 10.13 29.55 2.31
CA LEU A 557 10.61 30.80 2.91
C LEU A 557 10.77 31.92 1.89
N ALA A 558 11.25 31.60 0.70
CA ALA A 558 11.46 32.62 -0.33
C ALA A 558 10.12 33.23 -0.79
N LEU A 559 9.11 32.39 -1.06
CA LEU A 559 7.75 32.85 -1.35
C LEU A 559 7.15 33.65 -0.18
N GLU A 560 7.30 33.14 1.04
CA GLU A 560 6.77 33.77 2.26
C GLU A 560 7.37 35.16 2.49
N THR A 561 8.68 35.31 2.27
CA THR A 561 9.40 36.57 2.36
C THR A 561 8.90 37.57 1.33
N ASP A 562 8.72 37.14 0.07
CA ASP A 562 8.19 38.00 -1.00
C ASP A 562 6.74 38.44 -0.72
N ILE A 563 5.90 37.56 -0.16
CA ILE A 563 4.54 37.93 0.28
C ILE A 563 4.59 38.98 1.39
N ARG A 564 5.46 38.82 2.39
CA ARG A 564 5.62 39.81 3.47
C ARG A 564 6.10 41.16 2.93
N LEU A 565 7.08 41.16 2.03
CA LEU A 565 7.59 42.38 1.40
C LEU A 565 6.49 43.08 0.58
N ALA A 566 5.68 42.33 -0.17
CA ALA A 566 4.53 42.88 -0.88
C ALA A 566 3.53 43.55 0.08
N PHE A 567 3.25 42.93 1.24
CA PHE A 567 2.39 43.53 2.26
C PHE A 567 2.95 44.81 2.86
N LEU A 568 4.24 44.83 3.21
CA LEU A 568 4.92 46.01 3.76
C LEU A 568 4.89 47.17 2.77
N GLN A 569 5.11 46.88 1.47
CA GLN A 569 5.09 47.86 0.40
C GLN A 569 3.67 48.21 -0.09
N ARG A 570 2.62 47.67 0.54
CA ARG A 570 1.21 47.83 0.13
C ARG A 570 0.98 47.49 -1.36
N LYS A 571 1.67 46.46 -1.86
CA LYS A 571 1.54 45.92 -3.21
C LYS A 571 0.64 44.68 -3.23
N HIS A 572 0.22 44.29 -4.42
CA HIS A 572 -0.42 43.01 -4.69
C HIS A 572 0.66 41.98 -5.03
N LEU A 573 0.52 40.76 -4.52
CA LEU A 573 1.26 39.60 -5.01
C LEU A 573 0.28 38.52 -5.43
N VAL A 574 0.39 38.07 -6.68
CA VAL A 574 -0.43 36.98 -7.22
C VAL A 574 0.49 35.80 -7.52
N ALA A 575 0.22 34.66 -6.88
CA ALA A 575 0.97 33.42 -7.06
C ALA A 575 0.10 32.38 -7.76
N ILE A 576 0.71 31.62 -8.68
CA ILE A 576 0.07 30.54 -9.44
C ILE A 576 0.85 29.26 -9.19
N TYR A 577 0.11 28.20 -8.92
CA TYR A 577 0.64 26.88 -8.59
C TYR A 577 0.19 25.89 -9.65
N PHE A 578 1.13 25.31 -10.36
CA PHE A 578 0.86 24.38 -11.47
C PHE A 578 0.96 22.92 -11.01
N ASP A 579 0.07 22.08 -11.51
CA ASP A 579 0.14 20.61 -11.34
C ASP A 579 0.48 19.98 -12.70
N ILE A 580 1.61 19.26 -12.77
CA ILE A 580 2.02 18.55 -13.99
C ILE A 580 1.45 17.15 -13.96
N GLU A 581 0.71 16.78 -15.01
CA GLU A 581 0.05 15.49 -15.07
C GLU A 581 1.04 14.36 -15.35
N LYS A 582 1.18 13.46 -14.37
CA LYS A 582 1.93 12.20 -14.52
C LYS A 582 3.35 12.44 -15.05
N ALA A 583 4.03 13.44 -14.48
CA ALA A 583 5.25 14.03 -15.01
C ALA A 583 6.35 13.00 -15.34
N TYR A 584 6.61 12.06 -14.42
CA TYR A 584 7.60 10.99 -14.59
C TYR A 584 7.23 10.01 -15.72
N ASP A 585 5.94 9.72 -15.90
CA ASP A 585 5.47 8.69 -16.84
C ASP A 585 5.41 9.21 -18.29
N ARG A 586 5.40 10.54 -18.47
CA ARG A 586 5.32 11.22 -19.76
C ARG A 586 6.58 12.00 -20.14
N THR A 587 7.65 11.88 -19.37
CA THR A 587 8.89 12.60 -19.69
C THR A 587 9.46 12.14 -21.02
N TRP A 588 9.68 13.06 -21.95
CA TRP A 588 10.21 12.76 -23.28
C TRP A 588 11.69 12.33 -23.22
N ARG A 589 11.96 11.05 -23.53
CA ARG A 589 13.30 10.45 -23.39
C ARG A 589 14.35 11.09 -24.30
N TYR A 590 14.03 11.27 -25.59
CA TYR A 590 14.93 11.94 -26.51
C TYR A 590 15.19 13.39 -26.08
N GLY A 591 14.17 14.07 -25.52
CA GLY A 591 14.30 15.40 -24.96
C GLY A 591 15.35 15.49 -23.84
N ILE A 592 15.45 14.48 -22.96
CA ILE A 592 16.50 14.40 -21.93
C ILE A 592 17.88 14.24 -22.60
N LEU A 593 18.00 13.34 -23.58
CA LEU A 593 19.27 13.10 -24.26
C LEU A 593 19.75 14.33 -25.01
N LYS A 594 18.84 15.08 -25.63
CA LYS A 594 19.12 16.35 -26.28
C LYS A 594 19.66 17.37 -25.27
N ASP A 595 19.02 17.52 -24.12
CA ASP A 595 19.47 18.46 -23.08
C ASP A 595 20.87 18.10 -22.53
N LEU A 596 21.18 16.79 -22.40
CA LEU A 596 22.52 16.33 -22.05
C LEU A 596 23.55 16.65 -23.16
N TYR A 597 23.15 16.46 -24.42
CA TYR A 597 23.99 16.78 -25.57
C TYR A 597 24.28 18.28 -25.68
N ASP A 598 23.26 19.12 -25.48
CA ASP A 598 23.35 20.58 -25.52
C ASP A 598 24.17 21.11 -24.31
N SER A 599 24.17 20.38 -23.19
CA SER A 599 25.03 20.63 -22.02
C SER A 599 26.50 20.20 -22.20
N ASN A 600 26.89 19.83 -23.43
CA ASN A 600 28.24 19.39 -23.80
C ASN A 600 28.75 18.11 -23.10
N LEU A 601 27.85 17.25 -22.61
CA LEU A 601 28.23 15.93 -22.09
C LEU A 601 28.54 14.98 -23.25
N ARG A 602 29.73 14.36 -23.23
CA ARG A 602 30.19 13.35 -24.20
C ARG A 602 30.89 12.19 -23.49
N GLY A 603 31.02 11.04 -24.16
CA GLY A 603 31.65 9.82 -23.64
C GLY A 603 30.69 8.87 -22.92
N ASN A 604 31.22 8.12 -21.95
CA ASN A 604 30.57 6.97 -21.34
C ASN A 604 29.28 7.33 -20.59
N LEU A 605 29.24 8.49 -19.93
CA LEU A 605 28.11 8.91 -19.10
C LEU A 605 26.79 9.08 -19.89
N PRO A 606 26.72 9.92 -20.94
CA PRO A 606 25.50 10.05 -21.72
C PRO A 606 25.15 8.77 -22.51
N ILE A 607 26.15 7.98 -22.94
CA ILE A 607 25.92 6.67 -23.61
C ILE A 607 25.25 5.69 -22.64
N PHE A 608 25.70 5.65 -21.37
CA PHE A 608 25.03 4.84 -20.35
C PHE A 608 23.59 5.29 -20.13
N ILE A 609 23.33 6.60 -20.06
CA ILE A 609 21.97 7.14 -19.88
C ILE A 609 21.07 6.79 -21.07
N GLU A 610 21.58 6.89 -22.30
CA GLU A 610 20.88 6.47 -23.52
C GLU A 610 20.47 5.00 -23.44
N ASN A 611 21.40 4.12 -23.09
CA ASN A 611 21.12 2.69 -22.94
C ASN A 611 20.19 2.39 -21.75
N PHE A 612 20.31 3.13 -20.65
CA PHE A 612 19.45 3.01 -19.47
C PHE A 612 17.99 3.37 -19.76
N LEU A 613 17.74 4.36 -20.63
CA LEU A 613 16.39 4.77 -21.04
C LEU A 613 15.81 3.91 -22.17
N ARG A 614 16.63 3.08 -22.82
CA ARG A 614 16.24 2.26 -23.98
C ARG A 614 15.50 0.98 -23.54
N LEU A 615 14.44 0.62 -24.28
CA LEU A 615 13.74 -0.68 -24.21
C LEU A 615 13.35 -1.15 -22.80
N ARG A 616 12.72 -0.28 -22.00
CA ARG A 616 12.24 -0.62 -20.66
C ARG A 616 11.01 -1.51 -20.71
N LYS A 617 11.03 -2.60 -19.94
CA LYS A 617 9.89 -3.51 -19.78
C LYS A 617 9.49 -3.57 -18.31
N PHE A 618 8.19 -3.65 -18.05
CA PHE A 618 7.70 -3.83 -16.70
C PHE A 618 6.54 -4.82 -16.63
N ARG A 619 6.32 -5.34 -15.44
CA ARG A 619 5.11 -6.09 -15.08
C ARG A 619 4.62 -5.62 -13.71
N VAL A 620 3.31 -5.59 -13.52
CA VAL A 620 2.67 -5.22 -12.26
C VAL A 620 2.54 -6.47 -11.39
N ARG A 621 3.00 -6.38 -10.14
CA ARG A 621 2.82 -7.45 -9.16
C ARG A 621 1.69 -7.11 -8.20
N LEU A 622 0.70 -7.99 -8.14
CA LEU A 622 -0.39 -7.94 -7.18
C LEU A 622 -0.44 -9.23 -6.39
N ALA A 623 -0.16 -9.16 -5.09
CA ALA A 623 0.04 -10.33 -4.23
C ALA A 623 1.12 -11.28 -4.83
N SER A 624 0.74 -12.49 -5.29
CA SER A 624 1.63 -13.42 -5.98
C SER A 624 1.46 -13.43 -7.51
N GLU A 625 0.43 -12.77 -8.03
CA GLU A 625 0.20 -12.71 -9.47
C GLU A 625 1.01 -11.59 -10.12
N MET A 626 1.43 -11.86 -11.35
CA MET A 626 2.12 -10.91 -12.21
C MET A 626 1.26 -10.63 -13.43
N SER A 627 1.25 -9.36 -13.85
CA SER A 627 0.75 -9.02 -15.18
C SER A 627 1.65 -9.61 -16.26
N ASP A 628 1.14 -9.60 -17.49
CA ASP A 628 1.98 -9.81 -18.66
C ASP A 628 2.99 -8.67 -18.80
N TYR A 629 4.10 -8.91 -19.51
CA TYR A 629 5.14 -7.90 -19.72
C TYR A 629 4.63 -6.81 -20.67
N ILE A 630 4.87 -5.55 -20.30
CA ILE A 630 4.56 -4.41 -21.14
C ILE A 630 5.80 -3.55 -21.36
N ILE A 631 5.95 -3.07 -22.60
CA ILE A 631 7.02 -2.14 -22.98
C ILE A 631 6.58 -0.73 -22.60
N GLN A 632 7.47 -0.01 -21.91
CA GLN A 632 7.27 1.39 -21.59
C GLN A 632 7.86 2.26 -22.70
N GLU A 633 7.00 2.97 -23.45
CA GLU A 633 7.44 3.86 -24.54
C GLU A 633 8.14 5.12 -24.04
N GLU A 634 7.51 5.90 -23.16
CA GLU A 634 8.05 7.16 -22.63
C GLU A 634 8.14 7.17 -21.11
N GLY A 635 8.71 8.25 -20.57
CA GLY A 635 8.89 8.44 -19.14
C GLY A 635 10.15 7.78 -18.60
N VAL A 636 10.39 8.05 -17.33
CA VAL A 636 11.55 7.58 -16.58
C VAL A 636 11.10 6.67 -15.40
N PRO A 637 11.87 5.63 -15.04
CA PRO A 637 11.48 4.70 -13.97
C PRO A 637 11.29 5.36 -12.60
N GLN A 638 10.07 5.29 -12.04
CA GLN A 638 9.78 5.76 -10.67
C GLN A 638 10.41 4.83 -9.62
N GLY A 639 11.42 5.30 -8.90
CA GLY A 639 12.17 4.52 -7.90
C GLY A 639 13.65 4.29 -8.23
N SER A 640 14.11 4.80 -9.37
CA SER A 640 15.52 4.95 -9.74
C SER A 640 16.05 6.31 -9.28
N ILE A 641 17.28 6.34 -8.75
CA ILE A 641 17.92 7.58 -8.30
C ILE A 641 18.36 8.46 -9.47
N LEU A 642 18.82 7.84 -10.56
CA LEU A 642 19.25 8.53 -11.77
C LEU A 642 18.06 9.19 -12.47
N SER A 643 16.92 8.50 -12.50
CA SER A 643 15.67 9.01 -13.11
C SER A 643 15.21 10.33 -12.51
N VAL A 644 15.41 10.54 -11.20
CA VAL A 644 15.08 11.80 -10.52
C VAL A 644 15.94 12.95 -11.04
N THR A 645 17.25 12.76 -11.17
CA THR A 645 18.16 13.78 -11.68
C THR A 645 17.89 14.10 -13.15
N LEU A 646 17.60 13.08 -13.97
CA LEU A 646 17.26 13.27 -15.39
C LEU A 646 15.95 14.04 -15.55
N PHE A 647 14.96 13.75 -14.70
CA PHE A 647 13.71 14.52 -14.68
C PHE A 647 13.97 15.98 -14.30
N ILE A 648 14.75 16.23 -13.24
CA ILE A 648 15.11 17.59 -12.79
C ILE A 648 15.82 18.36 -13.91
N LEU A 649 16.80 17.75 -14.57
CA LEU A 649 17.49 18.35 -15.72
C LEU A 649 16.48 18.80 -16.78
N LYS A 650 15.52 17.94 -17.12
CA LYS A 650 14.56 18.20 -18.18
C LYS A 650 13.63 19.36 -17.85
N ILE A 651 13.07 19.36 -16.64
CA ILE A 651 12.10 20.38 -16.23
C ILE A 651 12.76 21.73 -15.90
N ASN A 652 14.04 21.74 -15.51
CA ASN A 652 14.78 22.94 -15.10
C ASN A 652 14.69 24.09 -16.13
N ASN A 653 14.65 23.76 -17.42
CA ASN A 653 14.58 24.73 -18.51
C ASN A 653 13.28 25.56 -18.55
N VAL A 654 12.22 25.16 -17.83
CA VAL A 654 10.97 25.93 -17.71
C VAL A 654 11.20 27.30 -17.07
N LEU A 655 12.13 27.39 -16.11
CA LEU A 655 12.43 28.63 -15.39
C LEU A 655 13.08 29.67 -16.31
N ASN A 656 13.76 29.23 -17.37
CA ASN A 656 14.39 30.11 -18.35
C ASN A 656 13.37 30.78 -19.29
N GLN A 657 12.11 30.31 -19.31
CA GLN A 657 11.03 30.86 -20.13
C GLN A 657 10.26 31.98 -19.43
N LEU A 658 10.53 32.20 -18.15
CA LEU A 658 9.83 33.18 -17.34
C LEU A 658 10.30 34.60 -17.69
N PRO A 659 9.38 35.57 -17.85
CA PRO A 659 9.75 36.98 -17.96
C PRO A 659 10.56 37.44 -16.73
N LEU A 660 11.47 38.40 -16.91
CA LEU A 660 12.29 38.95 -15.82
C LEU A 660 11.49 39.52 -14.64
N SER A 661 10.25 39.95 -14.88
CA SER A 661 9.34 40.47 -13.85
C SER A 661 8.67 39.38 -13.00
N ILE A 662 8.81 38.10 -13.39
CA ILE A 662 8.16 36.96 -12.76
C ILE A 662 9.22 36.13 -12.05
N LYS A 663 8.97 35.86 -10.76
CA LYS A 663 9.77 34.91 -10.00
C LYS A 663 9.14 33.54 -10.08
N GLY A 664 9.98 32.51 -10.25
CA GLY A 664 9.55 31.11 -10.29
C GLY A 664 10.37 30.26 -9.33
N TYR A 665 9.70 29.42 -8.56
CA TYR A 665 10.30 28.38 -7.72
C TYR A 665 9.85 27.02 -8.20
N LEU A 666 10.78 26.09 -8.28
CA LEU A 666 10.54 24.74 -8.71
C LEU A 666 11.02 23.77 -7.62
N TYR A 667 10.17 22.81 -7.28
CA TYR A 667 10.56 21.67 -6.45
C TYR A 667 10.14 20.40 -7.19
N VAL A 668 11.07 19.83 -7.96
CA VAL A 668 10.78 18.67 -8.81
C VAL A 668 9.70 19.04 -9.83
N ASP A 669 8.47 18.53 -9.71
CA ASP A 669 7.30 18.80 -10.55
C ASP A 669 6.41 19.95 -10.01
N ASP A 670 6.56 20.34 -8.75
CA ASP A 670 5.82 21.45 -8.14
C ASP A 670 6.39 22.81 -8.60
N LEU A 671 5.75 23.43 -9.60
CA LEU A 671 6.09 24.76 -10.11
C LEU A 671 5.18 25.83 -9.49
N CYS A 672 5.79 26.85 -8.90
CA CYS A 672 5.12 28.06 -8.41
C CYS A 672 5.72 29.29 -9.10
N ILE A 673 4.89 30.14 -9.69
CA ILE A 673 5.32 31.45 -10.20
C ILE A 673 4.53 32.55 -9.53
N PHE A 674 5.11 33.74 -9.39
CA PHE A 674 4.40 34.88 -8.83
C PHE A 674 4.94 36.20 -9.35
N CYS A 675 4.07 37.20 -9.31
CA CYS A 675 4.34 38.57 -9.69
C CYS A 675 3.93 39.52 -8.56
N THR A 676 4.74 40.55 -8.32
CA THR A 676 4.44 41.60 -7.34
C THR A 676 4.32 42.95 -8.04
N GLY A 677 3.27 43.72 -7.74
CA GLY A 677 3.04 45.01 -8.38
C GLY A 677 2.00 45.88 -7.69
N MET A 678 1.92 47.15 -8.08
CA MET A 678 0.89 48.07 -7.57
C MET A 678 -0.40 48.02 -8.38
N ASN A 679 -0.30 47.74 -9.69
CA ASN A 679 -1.41 47.74 -10.64
C ASN A 679 -1.75 46.29 -11.06
N MET A 680 -2.99 45.88 -10.82
CA MET A 680 -3.48 44.53 -11.13
C MET A 680 -3.44 44.21 -12.63
N ASN A 681 -3.73 45.18 -13.50
CA ASN A 681 -3.72 44.97 -14.95
C ASN A 681 -2.30 44.65 -15.47
N CYS A 682 -1.28 45.24 -14.86
CA CYS A 682 0.12 44.95 -15.19
C CYS A 682 0.50 43.54 -14.73
N ILE A 683 0.12 43.17 -13.49
CA ILE A 683 0.32 41.83 -12.94
C ILE A 683 -0.36 40.78 -13.82
N GLN A 684 -1.62 41.00 -14.20
CA GLN A 684 -2.38 40.10 -15.06
C GLN A 684 -1.68 39.89 -16.40
N ARG A 685 -1.27 40.96 -17.09
CA ARG A 685 -0.55 40.86 -18.37
C ARG A 685 0.75 40.05 -18.22
N GLN A 686 1.57 40.36 -17.22
CA GLN A 686 2.85 39.68 -17.02
C GLN A 686 2.68 38.21 -16.64
N LEU A 687 1.71 37.89 -15.78
CA LEU A 687 1.39 36.50 -15.43
C LEU A 687 0.82 35.74 -16.62
N GLN A 688 -0.08 36.35 -17.40
CA GLN A 688 -0.63 35.70 -18.60
C GLN A 688 0.46 35.43 -19.65
N THR A 689 1.40 36.36 -19.85
CA THR A 689 2.59 36.10 -20.69
C THR A 689 3.40 34.92 -20.16
N ALA A 690 3.63 34.85 -18.83
CA ALA A 690 4.35 33.72 -18.25
C ALA A 690 3.60 32.39 -18.40
N ILE A 691 2.28 32.37 -18.21
CA ILE A 691 1.44 31.18 -18.42
C ILE A 691 1.54 30.72 -19.88
N ASN A 692 1.46 31.65 -20.83
CA ASN A 692 1.55 31.33 -22.26
C ASN A 692 2.93 30.75 -22.61
N ASN A 693 4.01 31.34 -22.09
CA ASN A 693 5.38 30.85 -22.29
C ASN A 693 5.57 29.44 -21.69
N ILE A 694 5.05 29.20 -20.49
CA ILE A 694 5.09 27.89 -19.83
C ILE A 694 4.29 26.87 -20.64
N SER A 695 3.10 27.24 -21.12
CA SER A 695 2.26 26.35 -21.93
C SER A 695 2.97 25.97 -23.23
N GLN A 696 3.48 26.96 -23.97
CA GLN A 696 4.23 26.72 -25.20
C GLN A 696 5.47 25.86 -24.97
N TRP A 697 6.20 26.10 -23.88
CA TRP A 697 7.33 25.27 -23.49
C TRP A 697 6.91 23.83 -23.14
N SER A 698 5.79 23.68 -22.43
CA SER A 698 5.21 22.38 -22.07
C SER A 698 4.85 21.59 -23.33
N ASP A 699 4.19 22.24 -24.29
CA ASP A 699 3.81 21.64 -25.57
C ASP A 699 5.05 21.23 -26.38
N ASN A 700 6.12 22.03 -26.38
CA ASN A 700 7.36 21.73 -27.09
C ASN A 700 8.23 20.64 -26.43
N ASN A 701 7.99 20.31 -25.16
CA ASN A 701 8.78 19.34 -24.39
C ASN A 701 8.00 18.08 -23.99
N GLY A 702 6.71 17.99 -24.35
CA GLY A 702 5.85 16.84 -24.06
C GLY A 702 5.30 16.81 -22.63
N PHE A 703 5.31 17.94 -21.92
CA PHE A 703 4.64 18.03 -20.62
C PHE A 703 3.16 18.41 -20.81
N THR A 704 2.34 18.05 -19.83
CA THR A 704 0.93 18.47 -19.79
C THR A 704 0.60 19.01 -18.41
N ILE A 705 0.06 20.22 -18.38
CA ILE A 705 -0.32 20.93 -17.16
C ILE A 705 -1.81 20.75 -16.94
N SER A 706 -2.19 20.36 -15.72
CA SER A 706 -3.59 20.16 -15.36
C SER A 706 -4.28 21.49 -15.09
N ALA A 707 -5.11 21.96 -16.03
CA ALA A 707 -5.91 23.16 -15.81
C ALA A 707 -6.85 23.03 -14.61
N SER A 708 -7.41 21.83 -14.38
CA SER A 708 -8.36 21.57 -13.29
C SER A 708 -7.76 21.64 -11.88
N LYS A 709 -6.45 21.46 -11.75
CA LYS A 709 -5.74 21.47 -10.45
C LYS A 709 -4.80 22.66 -10.29
N THR A 710 -4.51 23.36 -11.37
CA THR A 710 -3.77 24.62 -11.33
C THR A 710 -4.65 25.65 -10.64
N ALA A 711 -4.10 26.38 -9.69
CA ALA A 711 -4.84 27.37 -8.91
C ALA A 711 -3.98 28.58 -8.60
N ALA A 712 -4.63 29.73 -8.39
CA ALA A 712 -3.98 30.97 -8.03
C ALA A 712 -4.39 31.43 -6.63
N VAL A 713 -3.50 32.16 -5.96
CA VAL A 713 -3.80 32.88 -4.72
C VAL A 713 -3.35 34.32 -4.86
N HIS A 714 -4.26 35.24 -4.55
CA HIS A 714 -3.97 36.66 -4.47
C HIS A 714 -3.70 37.03 -3.01
N PHE A 715 -2.46 37.42 -2.73
CA PHE A 715 -2.02 37.92 -1.44
C PHE A 715 -2.07 39.45 -1.45
N CYS A 716 -2.97 40.03 -0.66
CA CYS A 716 -3.09 41.47 -0.50
C CYS A 716 -3.65 41.86 0.88
N ARG A 717 -3.18 43.00 1.42
CA ARG A 717 -3.72 43.62 2.65
C ARG A 717 -4.40 44.97 2.41
N LYS A 718 -4.60 45.39 1.16
CA LYS A 718 -5.34 46.62 0.84
C LYS A 718 -6.81 46.43 1.23
N ARG A 719 -7.39 47.47 1.84
CA ARG A 719 -8.80 47.48 2.26
C ARG A 719 -9.76 47.89 1.14
N ASN A 720 -9.26 48.58 0.12
CA ASN A 720 -10.07 49.03 -1.02
C ASN A 720 -10.51 47.84 -1.87
N LEU A 721 -11.70 47.92 -2.46
CA LEU A 721 -12.19 46.95 -3.45
C LEU A 721 -11.20 46.85 -4.62
N HIS A 722 -10.76 45.63 -4.89
CA HIS A 722 -9.92 45.28 -6.02
C HIS A 722 -10.37 43.92 -6.53
N LEU A 723 -10.49 43.78 -7.84
CA LEU A 723 -10.84 42.51 -8.47
C LEU A 723 -9.59 41.64 -8.60
N ASP A 724 -9.79 40.33 -8.49
CA ASP A 724 -8.76 39.35 -8.84
C ASP A 724 -8.55 39.36 -10.37
N PRO A 725 -7.32 39.07 -10.85
CA PRO A 725 -7.03 39.11 -12.28
C PRO A 725 -7.65 37.91 -13.00
N GLU A 726 -8.08 38.13 -14.24
CA GLU A 726 -8.59 37.05 -15.10
C GLU A 726 -7.42 36.36 -15.80
N LEU A 727 -7.09 35.14 -15.35
CA LEU A 727 -6.00 34.32 -15.89
C LEU A 727 -6.57 33.05 -16.51
N GLN A 728 -6.02 32.66 -17.66
CA GLN A 728 -6.44 31.48 -18.39
C GLN A 728 -5.24 30.59 -18.73
N LEU A 729 -5.44 29.27 -18.60
CA LEU A 729 -4.53 28.24 -19.07
C LEU A 729 -5.28 27.38 -20.09
N ASN A 730 -4.81 27.35 -21.34
CA ASN A 730 -5.46 26.62 -22.44
C ASN A 730 -6.95 26.96 -22.62
N GLY A 731 -7.30 28.24 -22.46
CA GLY A 731 -8.68 28.74 -22.56
C GLY A 731 -9.55 28.43 -21.33
N VAL A 732 -9.02 27.75 -20.31
CA VAL A 732 -9.71 27.46 -19.05
C VAL A 732 -9.30 28.50 -18.00
N SER A 733 -10.27 29.13 -17.33
CA SER A 733 -10.00 30.09 -16.27
C SER A 733 -9.35 29.43 -15.05
N ILE A 734 -8.28 30.04 -14.53
CA ILE A 734 -7.58 29.56 -13.33
C ILE A 734 -8.36 30.02 -12.09
N PRO A 735 -8.81 29.11 -11.21
CA PRO A 735 -9.55 29.48 -10.01
C PRO A 735 -8.66 30.19 -8.99
N PHE A 736 -9.19 31.26 -8.40
CA PHE A 736 -8.60 31.96 -7.26
C PHE A 736 -9.08 31.34 -5.95
N LEU A 737 -8.14 30.82 -5.17
CA LEU A 737 -8.41 30.19 -3.87
C LEU A 737 -8.00 31.11 -2.73
N LYS A 738 -8.73 31.03 -1.62
CA LYS A 738 -8.37 31.72 -0.38
C LYS A 738 -7.26 31.00 0.39
N GLU A 739 -7.14 29.70 0.18
CA GLU A 739 -6.19 28.82 0.85
C GLU A 739 -5.61 27.82 -0.15
N ILE A 740 -4.30 27.60 -0.10
CA ILE A 740 -3.65 26.60 -0.95
C ILE A 740 -2.57 25.83 -0.21
N ARG A 741 -2.43 24.53 -0.50
CA ARG A 741 -1.34 23.71 0.01
C ARG A 741 -0.17 23.74 -0.95
N PHE A 742 0.98 24.23 -0.51
CA PHE A 742 2.24 24.23 -1.25
C PHE A 742 3.34 23.58 -0.41
N LEU A 743 3.99 22.54 -0.96
CA LEU A 743 5.09 21.80 -0.32
C LEU A 743 4.80 21.33 1.13
N GLY A 744 3.52 21.05 1.42
CA GLY A 744 3.05 20.55 2.72
C GLY A 744 2.55 21.63 3.70
N VAL A 745 2.71 22.91 3.39
CA VAL A 745 2.21 24.04 4.19
C VAL A 745 0.96 24.62 3.54
N VAL A 746 -0.02 25.05 4.35
CA VAL A 746 -1.23 25.70 3.83
C VAL A 746 -1.07 27.21 3.99
N PHE A 747 -1.04 27.92 2.87
CA PHE A 747 -1.00 29.38 2.80
C PHE A 747 -2.42 29.91 2.64
N ASP A 748 -2.83 30.82 3.51
CA ASP A 748 -4.03 31.63 3.34
C ASP A 748 -3.69 33.00 2.74
N ASN A 749 -4.64 33.63 2.04
CA ASN A 749 -4.45 34.91 1.36
C ASN A 749 -3.98 36.07 2.28
N LYS A 750 -4.17 35.97 3.60
CA LYS A 750 -3.70 36.94 4.60
C LYS A 750 -2.35 36.59 5.23
N LEU A 751 -1.81 35.41 4.89
CA LEU A 751 -0.60 34.81 5.47
C LEU A 751 -0.69 34.70 7.00
N SER A 752 -1.86 34.34 7.53
CA SER A 752 -2.08 34.11 8.96
C SER A 752 -1.64 32.72 9.42
N PHE A 753 -1.57 31.76 8.49
CA PHE A 753 -1.35 30.33 8.71
C PHE A 753 -2.38 29.66 9.64
N LEU A 754 -3.50 30.34 9.95
CA LEU A 754 -4.52 29.82 10.87
C LEU A 754 -5.11 28.47 10.41
N PRO A 755 -5.48 28.28 9.13
CA PRO A 755 -6.00 27.00 8.66
C PRO A 755 -4.97 25.87 8.81
N HIS A 756 -3.70 26.17 8.53
CA HIS A 756 -2.61 25.22 8.69
C HIS A 756 -2.45 24.80 10.16
N VAL A 757 -2.41 25.78 11.07
CA VAL A 757 -2.26 25.55 12.51
C VAL A 757 -3.45 24.76 13.06
N MET A 758 -4.68 25.06 12.63
CA MET A 758 -5.87 24.30 13.04
C MET A 758 -5.82 22.84 12.55
N GLN A 759 -5.41 22.62 11.30
CA GLN A 759 -5.25 21.27 10.75
C GLN A 759 -4.15 20.50 11.49
N LEU A 760 -3.02 21.15 11.76
CA LEU A 760 -1.90 20.58 12.50
C LEU A 760 -2.30 20.27 13.94
N ARG A 761 -3.02 21.17 14.62
CA ARG A 761 -3.54 20.98 15.97
C ARG A 761 -4.41 19.73 16.04
N LYS A 762 -5.41 19.57 15.17
CA LYS A 762 -6.27 18.37 15.13
C LYS A 762 -5.46 17.08 14.94
N LYS A 763 -4.42 17.12 14.11
CA LYS A 763 -3.52 15.97 13.89
C LYS A 763 -2.64 15.68 15.11
N CYS A 764 -2.11 16.73 15.74
CA CYS A 764 -1.27 16.66 16.93
C CYS A 764 -2.07 16.22 18.15
N GLU A 765 -3.31 16.65 18.33
CA GLU A 765 -4.20 16.26 19.44
C GLU A 765 -4.38 14.74 19.52
N LYS A 766 -4.54 14.06 18.37
CA LYS A 766 -4.60 12.59 18.33
C LYS A 766 -3.32 11.97 18.88
N SER A 767 -2.15 12.41 18.41
CA SER A 767 -0.86 11.93 18.91
C SER A 767 -0.62 12.31 20.38
N LEU A 768 -1.01 13.51 20.78
CA LEU A 768 -0.87 14.04 22.14
C LEU A 768 -1.71 13.26 23.12
N ASN A 769 -2.96 12.91 22.78
CA ASN A 769 -3.80 12.10 23.64
C ASN A 769 -3.17 10.73 23.93
N ILE A 770 -2.47 10.16 22.96
CA ILE A 770 -1.72 8.90 23.18
C ILE A 770 -0.48 9.14 24.02
N LEU A 771 0.27 10.21 23.77
CA LEU A 771 1.42 10.56 24.61
C LEU A 771 0.97 10.79 26.05
N LYS A 772 -0.18 11.44 26.28
CA LYS A 772 -0.80 11.58 27.60
C LYS A 772 -1.02 10.22 28.24
N VAL A 773 -1.68 9.28 27.54
CA VAL A 773 -1.91 7.90 28.02
C VAL A 773 -0.60 7.14 28.30
N LEU A 774 0.44 7.36 27.51
CA LEU A 774 1.75 6.72 27.73
C LEU A 774 2.56 7.39 28.85
N SER A 775 2.28 8.66 29.15
CA SER A 775 3.00 9.47 30.15
C SER A 775 2.31 9.55 31.52
N THR A 776 1.13 8.94 31.67
CA THR A 776 0.44 8.93 32.96
C THR A 776 1.28 8.19 34.01
N THR A 777 1.20 8.64 35.27
CA THR A 777 1.84 7.98 36.42
C THR A 777 1.25 6.60 36.71
N ALA A 778 0.01 6.38 36.27
CA ALA A 778 -0.60 5.06 36.15
C ALA A 778 -0.34 4.51 34.74
N TRP A 779 -0.22 3.20 34.62
CA TRP A 779 0.08 2.52 33.34
C TRP A 779 -1.10 2.50 32.35
N GLY A 780 -2.11 3.36 32.51
CA GLY A 780 -3.42 3.22 31.86
C GLY A 780 -4.35 2.34 32.68
#